data_AF-A0A222T2L2-F1
#
_entry.id   AF-A0A222T2L2-F1
#
_cell.length_a   1.000
_cell.length_b   1.000
_cell.length_c   1.000
_cell.angle_alpha   90.00
_cell.angle_beta   90.00
_cell.angle_gamma   90.00
#
_symmetry.space_group_name_H-M   'P 1'
#
loop_
_entity.id
_entity.type
_entity.pdbx_description
1 polymer ?
#
loop_
_entity_poly.entity_id
_entity_poly.type
_entity_poly.pdbx_seq_one_letter_code
_entity_poly.pdbx_strand_id
1 'polypeptide(L)'
;MRLVMGAGAGAGAGAEAAGVGAAGAGKAGAAVSEPYAMLDDVHTTSVSPVFVGRAQELATLEDALARATAGEPQVLLVGGEAGVGKTRLIDEFLASSVAAGAVAAVGGCVEIGADGLPFAPVSTVLRSLRRKLGTELDGAAAGQEGELARLLPELGETARASHDGDGRARLFELTVRLLERLAAERTLVVAIEDLHWADRSTRELLGYLFRSLLSARLLVVATYRSDDIHRRHPLRPFLAEVDRMREVRRIEVSRFTRGEVHAQLTGINGAEPERDLVDRIFKRSDGNAFFVEEIARSLNEGCSTGLSESLRDLLLVRVEALPEEAQGVVRILAEGGSSVEYELLRAVARLGEDELIDALRAAVGAHILRPTADDSGYRFRHALVREAVVDDLLPGERSRLNRRFAQALEAEPALVRADERAARLASYWYYAHDPAKALPAVLQASVEARRRYAHAEQLRLLERAMELWEDAPEEIREAQRPVDYAEVYPACGCEDQALRQLDLLAEVVVAAHMSGQRERALAVAKRALRALDGSGHDPLRAAWFWTQQSKLMEGLARGDGWAELSRAQELVRGLPPSPVHADVMAQVAGWTMTHRPGPEGLAAAERAVELARMVGAESTELNARLTLGYFTGDSGDTERGLAEMREVCRRAVALGDISVLGRCYVNLASAEEGVGRSAEAVETAEEGARILDRVGLVDSRAWLYGNLAESLFSLGRWGEAEAAARKTRRLALGTKPHGTAANRLAQLALARGEWDTAERELAAAREHYGAHNTEPQYTLQVAGRVIELAAARGRILEVRAVLDQVVEAGFPPGNQRYAWPLLYTAAAAESAARGLPTAEPGRGEALARLRAAAKRVAQPVPVWRAHAAMLQAELERAEGRDRPDLWAEATDAFAVLDCPYPLARARHRWAEALLTPGQGAPAQADREHAAELLVQAHAVAEWLGARPLREEIELLARRARLPLASAATRPALDASLPRTPALPPAPGSRTQGSRGPGSQTPGSQTPGSPVPAAEPADPAEELGLTPRERDVLRLVAAGRSNRQIAEELFISPKTASVHVSNILAKLGVSGRGEAAAVAHRLRLVDGLTDGAAAR
;
A
#
# COMPACT_ATOMS: atom_id res chain seq x y z
N MET A 1 -16.72 -32.85 -45.25
CA MET A 1 -16.31 -33.80 -46.30
C MET A 1 -15.37 -34.82 -45.65
N ARG A 2 -15.77 -36.10 -45.59
CA ARG A 2 -15.03 -37.28 -45.08
C ARG A 2 -13.77 -37.52 -45.96
N LEU A 3 -12.66 -38.17 -45.59
CA LEU A 3 -12.33 -39.50 -45.04
C LEU A 3 -10.82 -39.44 -44.57
N VAL A 4 -10.28 -40.08 -43.52
CA VAL A 4 -10.25 -41.50 -43.05
C VAL A 4 -9.16 -42.38 -43.73
N MET A 5 -8.18 -42.78 -42.88
CA MET A 5 -7.42 -44.07 -42.80
C MET A 5 -6.19 -44.39 -43.66
N GLY A 6 -5.20 -45.01 -42.99
CA GLY A 6 -4.25 -45.93 -43.62
C GLY A 6 -2.95 -46.21 -42.84
N ALA A 7 -2.98 -47.15 -41.91
CA ALA A 7 -1.82 -47.73 -41.22
C ALA A 7 -1.06 -48.76 -42.09
N GLY A 8 0.19 -49.09 -41.74
CA GLY A 8 0.90 -50.24 -42.30
C GLY A 8 2.27 -50.49 -41.67
N ALA A 9 2.33 -51.44 -40.74
CA ALA A 9 3.56 -52.04 -40.20
C ALA A 9 4.13 -53.12 -41.14
N GLY A 10 5.42 -53.45 -41.00
CA GLY A 10 6.01 -54.63 -41.64
C GLY A 10 7.47 -54.86 -41.26
N ALA A 11 7.69 -55.85 -40.41
CA ALA A 11 8.99 -56.38 -39.97
C ALA A 11 9.46 -57.56 -40.85
N GLY A 12 10.75 -57.93 -40.72
CA GLY A 12 11.33 -59.21 -41.17
C GLY A 12 12.78 -59.04 -41.63
N ALA A 13 13.78 -59.41 -40.82
CA ALA A 13 14.43 -60.74 -40.76
C ALA A 13 15.33 -61.02 -41.99
N GLY A 14 16.57 -61.49 -41.92
CA GLY A 14 17.42 -62.03 -40.85
C GLY A 14 18.67 -62.69 -41.48
N ALA A 15 19.42 -63.43 -40.64
CA ALA A 15 20.49 -64.41 -40.95
C ALA A 15 21.93 -63.86 -41.15
N GLU A 16 22.86 -64.02 -40.19
CA GLU A 16 23.68 -65.22 -39.81
C GLU A 16 25.04 -65.22 -40.53
N ALA A 17 26.20 -65.67 -40.03
CA ALA A 17 26.72 -66.10 -38.73
C ALA A 17 28.25 -66.39 -38.88
N ALA A 18 28.94 -66.61 -37.74
CA ALA A 18 30.28 -67.21 -37.52
C ALA A 18 31.51 -66.29 -37.65
N GLY A 19 32.51 -66.28 -36.75
CA GLY A 19 32.75 -67.03 -35.51
C GLY A 19 34.13 -66.71 -34.89
N VAL A 20 34.19 -66.72 -33.55
CA VAL A 20 35.28 -67.10 -32.61
C VAL A 20 36.71 -66.51 -32.75
N GLY A 21 37.22 -65.88 -31.68
CA GLY A 21 38.62 -66.08 -31.23
C GLY A 21 39.44 -64.86 -30.74
N ALA A 22 39.37 -64.58 -29.44
CA ALA A 22 40.39 -64.08 -28.49
C ALA A 22 41.59 -63.17 -28.89
N ALA A 23 41.78 -62.15 -28.02
CA ALA A 23 43.02 -61.56 -27.50
C ALA A 23 43.72 -60.41 -28.27
N GLY A 24 44.04 -59.34 -27.52
CA GLY A 24 45.19 -58.47 -27.80
C GLY A 24 44.89 -56.98 -27.85
N ALA A 25 45.33 -56.25 -26.83
CA ALA A 25 45.28 -54.80 -26.72
C ALA A 25 46.03 -54.06 -27.84
N GLY A 26 45.54 -52.87 -28.22
CA GLY A 26 46.37 -51.89 -28.92
C GLY A 26 45.62 -50.86 -29.77
N LYS A 27 45.63 -49.61 -29.28
CA LYS A 27 45.48 -48.34 -30.01
C LYS A 27 44.07 -47.89 -30.41
N ALA A 28 43.53 -46.99 -29.57
CA ALA A 28 42.42 -46.10 -29.90
C ALA A 28 42.84 -45.12 -31.01
N GLY A 29 42.03 -45.08 -32.07
CA GLY A 29 42.05 -44.03 -33.10
C GLY A 29 41.27 -42.81 -32.63
N ALA A 30 41.76 -41.64 -33.03
CA ALA A 30 41.31 -40.31 -32.68
C ALA A 30 39.83 -40.05 -33.06
N ALA A 31 39.09 -39.49 -32.11
CA ALA A 31 37.81 -38.82 -32.33
C ALA A 31 38.03 -37.31 -32.34
N VAL A 32 37.28 -36.63 -33.20
CA VAL A 32 37.33 -35.21 -33.55
C VAL A 32 37.17 -34.32 -32.31
N SER A 33 38.13 -33.43 -32.07
CA SER A 33 38.17 -32.48 -30.96
C SER A 33 37.30 -31.25 -31.22
N GLU A 34 36.43 -30.92 -30.26
CA GLU A 34 35.69 -29.66 -30.17
C GLU A 34 36.65 -28.46 -29.93
N PRO A 35 36.44 -27.28 -30.56
CA PRO A 35 37.36 -26.14 -30.45
C PRO A 35 37.34 -25.38 -29.11
N TYR A 36 36.43 -25.69 -28.19
CA TYR A 36 36.20 -24.88 -26.98
C TYR A 36 36.95 -25.34 -25.72
N ALA A 37 37.69 -26.45 -25.77
CA ALA A 37 38.36 -27.03 -24.60
C ALA A 37 39.81 -26.55 -24.33
N MET A 38 40.33 -25.56 -25.08
CA MET A 38 41.75 -25.14 -24.99
C MET A 38 42.02 -23.87 -24.14
N LEU A 39 41.08 -23.42 -23.30
CA LEU A 39 41.26 -22.22 -22.46
C LEU A 39 41.37 -22.48 -20.95
N ASP A 40 41.31 -23.73 -20.50
CA ASP A 40 41.31 -24.06 -19.06
C ASP A 40 42.68 -23.87 -18.35
N ASP A 41 43.79 -23.75 -19.09
CA ASP A 41 45.14 -23.94 -18.51
C ASP A 41 46.08 -22.71 -18.55
N VAL A 42 45.55 -21.49 -18.65
CA VAL A 42 46.34 -20.26 -18.41
C VAL A 42 45.67 -19.39 -17.34
N HIS A 43 45.58 -19.90 -16.13
CA HIS A 43 45.26 -19.11 -14.94
C HIS A 43 46.55 -18.68 -14.22
N THR A 44 47.22 -17.63 -14.72
CA THR A 44 48.11 -16.84 -13.85
C THR A 44 47.23 -16.11 -12.84
N THR A 45 47.08 -16.67 -11.64
CA THR A 45 46.24 -16.11 -10.58
C THR A 45 46.96 -14.90 -9.95
N SER A 46 46.71 -13.69 -10.46
CA SER A 46 47.27 -12.44 -9.91
C SER A 46 46.31 -11.73 -8.93
N VAL A 47 45.35 -12.47 -8.38
CA VAL A 47 44.40 -12.01 -7.34
C VAL A 47 44.89 -12.58 -6.04
N SER A 48 44.78 -11.85 -4.92
CA SER A 48 44.93 -12.51 -3.63
C SER A 48 43.92 -13.66 -3.56
N PRO A 49 44.34 -14.94 -3.53
CA PRO A 49 43.41 -16.06 -3.39
C PRO A 49 42.80 -16.08 -1.98
N VAL A 50 43.43 -15.38 -1.04
CA VAL A 50 43.01 -15.24 0.35
C VAL A 50 42.04 -14.07 0.47
N PHE A 51 40.90 -14.31 1.13
CA PHE A 51 40.00 -13.25 1.57
C PHE A 51 40.62 -12.50 2.75
N VAL A 52 40.93 -11.22 2.57
CA VAL A 52 41.69 -10.41 3.54
C VAL A 52 40.78 -9.37 4.19
N GLY A 53 40.86 -9.28 5.52
CA GLY A 53 40.06 -8.34 6.31
C GLY A 53 38.58 -8.72 6.35
N ARG A 54 37.73 -7.74 6.67
CA ARG A 54 36.25 -7.82 6.57
C ARG A 54 35.52 -8.81 7.48
N ALA A 55 36.19 -9.31 8.51
CA ALA A 55 35.58 -10.29 9.43
C ALA A 55 34.33 -9.74 10.14
N GLN A 56 34.29 -8.43 10.45
CA GLN A 56 33.14 -7.81 11.10
C GLN A 56 31.96 -7.64 10.14
N GLU A 57 32.21 -7.21 8.91
CA GLU A 57 31.21 -7.08 7.87
C GLU A 57 30.61 -8.44 7.50
N LEU A 58 31.45 -9.48 7.36
CA LEU A 58 31.00 -10.85 7.09
C LEU A 58 30.16 -11.41 8.26
N ALA A 59 30.61 -11.23 9.51
CA ALA A 59 29.83 -11.63 10.69
C ALA A 59 28.45 -10.95 10.77
N THR A 60 28.35 -9.69 10.29
CA THR A 60 27.08 -8.97 10.23
C THR A 60 26.14 -9.55 9.17
N LEU A 61 26.67 -9.97 8.03
CA LEU A 61 25.92 -10.66 6.97
C LEU A 61 25.44 -12.04 7.43
N GLU A 62 26.30 -12.79 8.15
CA GLU A 62 25.96 -14.10 8.72
C GLU A 62 24.90 -14.02 9.83
N ASP A 63 24.98 -13.02 10.72
CA ASP A 63 23.93 -12.73 11.73
C ASP A 63 22.58 -12.41 11.08
N ALA A 64 22.60 -11.65 9.97
CA ALA A 64 21.39 -11.39 9.20
C ALA A 64 20.85 -12.65 8.52
N LEU A 65 21.71 -13.51 7.96
CA LEU A 65 21.29 -14.79 7.40
C LEU A 65 20.59 -15.66 8.46
N ALA A 66 21.15 -15.75 9.66
CA ALA A 66 20.57 -16.52 10.76
C ALA A 66 19.17 -16.03 11.16
N ARG A 67 18.97 -14.71 11.27
CA ARG A 67 17.63 -14.12 11.51
C ARG A 67 16.66 -14.37 10.37
N ALA A 68 17.11 -14.23 9.12
CA ALA A 68 16.29 -14.56 7.96
C ALA A 68 15.86 -16.04 7.99
N THR A 69 16.77 -16.97 8.30
CA THR A 69 16.42 -18.39 8.47
C THR A 69 15.39 -18.63 9.58
N ALA A 70 15.40 -17.83 10.65
CA ALA A 70 14.39 -17.86 11.71
C ALA A 70 13.01 -17.30 11.28
N GLY A 71 12.89 -16.76 10.06
CA GLY A 71 11.64 -16.20 9.51
C GLY A 71 11.50 -14.69 9.66
N GLU A 72 12.54 -14.01 10.15
CA GLU A 72 12.61 -12.55 10.25
C GLU A 72 13.30 -11.97 9.02
N PRO A 73 12.57 -11.41 8.03
CA PRO A 73 13.18 -10.91 6.80
C PRO A 73 14.22 -9.84 7.09
N GLN A 74 15.34 -9.88 6.39
CA GLN A 74 16.46 -8.95 6.58
C GLN A 74 16.80 -8.21 5.29
N VAL A 75 17.16 -6.93 5.43
CA VAL A 75 17.66 -6.12 4.32
C VAL A 75 18.99 -5.50 4.71
N LEU A 76 20.03 -5.67 3.89
CA LEU A 76 21.34 -5.08 4.11
C LEU A 76 21.76 -4.20 2.94
N LEU A 77 22.14 -2.97 3.25
CA LEU A 77 22.69 -2.00 2.31
C LEU A 77 24.21 -1.93 2.50
N VAL A 78 24.97 -2.31 1.48
CA VAL A 78 26.43 -2.36 1.50
C VAL A 78 26.98 -1.20 0.66
N GLY A 79 27.32 -0.11 1.36
CA GLY A 79 27.96 1.07 0.79
C GLY A 79 29.48 0.97 0.83
N GLY A 80 30.15 1.65 -0.09
CA GLY A 80 31.61 1.79 -0.08
C GLY A 80 32.10 2.32 -1.41
N GLU A 81 33.35 2.79 -1.46
CA GLU A 81 33.92 3.35 -2.68
C GLU A 81 34.09 2.31 -3.80
N ALA A 82 34.20 2.79 -5.04
CA ALA A 82 34.53 1.93 -6.17
C ALA A 82 35.85 1.17 -5.93
N GLY A 83 35.88 -0.13 -6.21
CA GLY A 83 37.09 -0.95 -6.06
C GLY A 83 37.45 -1.37 -4.62
N VAL A 84 36.71 -0.95 -3.59
CA VAL A 84 37.04 -1.24 -2.18
C VAL A 84 36.86 -2.72 -1.75
N GLY A 85 36.25 -3.55 -2.59
CA GLY A 85 36.06 -5.00 -2.35
C GLY A 85 34.62 -5.45 -2.03
N LYS A 86 33.60 -4.63 -2.32
CA LYS A 86 32.18 -4.96 -2.06
C LYS A 86 31.74 -6.28 -2.69
N THR A 87 31.92 -6.44 -4.00
CA THR A 87 31.55 -7.68 -4.72
C THR A 87 32.29 -8.90 -4.17
N ARG A 88 33.58 -8.76 -3.82
CA ARG A 88 34.35 -9.86 -3.20
C ARG A 88 33.77 -10.29 -1.84
N LEU A 89 33.35 -9.34 -1.01
CA LEU A 89 32.66 -9.62 0.26
C LEU A 89 31.33 -10.35 0.03
N ILE A 90 30.55 -9.90 -0.97
CA ILE A 90 29.26 -10.53 -1.31
C ILE A 90 29.49 -11.94 -1.86
N ASP A 91 30.43 -12.15 -2.78
CA ASP A 91 30.73 -13.46 -3.34
C ASP A 91 31.14 -14.46 -2.24
N GLU A 92 32.01 -14.05 -1.31
CA GLU A 92 32.43 -14.87 -0.16
C GLU A 92 31.22 -15.25 0.73
N PHE A 93 30.37 -14.27 1.05
CA PHE A 93 29.15 -14.48 1.82
C PHE A 93 28.13 -15.37 1.10
N LEU A 94 27.95 -15.22 -0.21
CA LEU A 94 27.02 -16.04 -0.98
C LEU A 94 27.51 -17.49 -1.07
N ALA A 95 28.82 -17.70 -1.22
CA ALA A 95 29.42 -19.03 -1.19
C ALA A 95 29.17 -19.73 0.16
N SER A 96 29.40 -19.04 1.28
CA SER A 96 29.13 -19.59 2.61
C SER A 96 27.63 -19.83 2.86
N SER A 97 26.76 -18.93 2.38
CA SER A 97 25.30 -19.06 2.48
C SER A 97 24.76 -20.29 1.72
N VAL A 98 25.26 -20.54 0.51
CA VAL A 98 24.88 -21.72 -0.29
C VAL A 98 25.39 -23.00 0.38
N ALA A 99 26.60 -22.99 0.94
CA ALA A 99 27.12 -24.11 1.72
C ALA A 99 26.26 -24.40 2.97
N ALA A 100 25.64 -23.38 3.56
CA ALA A 100 24.69 -23.50 4.66
C ALA A 100 23.25 -23.91 4.24
N GLY A 101 23.01 -24.16 2.95
CA GLY A 101 21.73 -24.65 2.42
C GLY A 101 20.76 -23.57 1.94
N ALA A 102 21.18 -22.30 1.86
CA ALA A 102 20.38 -21.23 1.27
C ALA A 102 20.40 -21.27 -0.26
N VAL A 103 19.37 -20.70 -0.90
CA VAL A 103 19.34 -20.48 -2.34
C VAL A 103 19.69 -19.03 -2.61
N ALA A 104 20.83 -18.79 -3.26
CA ALA A 104 21.30 -17.46 -3.62
C ALA A 104 20.95 -17.10 -5.07
N ALA A 105 20.56 -15.84 -5.33
CA ALA A 105 20.45 -15.28 -6.67
C ALA A 105 20.98 -13.85 -6.70
N VAL A 106 21.71 -13.51 -7.76
CA VAL A 106 22.34 -12.20 -7.95
C VAL A 106 21.73 -11.51 -9.16
N GLY A 107 21.41 -10.23 -9.03
CA GLY A 107 21.01 -9.36 -10.14
C GLY A 107 21.81 -8.07 -10.10
N GLY A 108 22.45 -7.70 -11.20
CA GLY A 108 23.18 -6.44 -11.33
C GLY A 108 22.31 -5.35 -11.94
N CYS A 109 22.37 -4.14 -11.41
CA CYS A 109 21.92 -2.96 -12.13
C CYS A 109 22.86 -2.71 -13.32
N VAL A 110 22.27 -2.41 -14.48
CA VAL A 110 22.99 -2.32 -15.75
C VAL A 110 23.06 -0.86 -16.17
N GLU A 111 24.27 -0.36 -16.43
CA GLU A 111 24.48 0.96 -17.03
C GLU A 111 24.31 0.87 -18.55
N ILE A 112 23.09 1.13 -19.04
CA ILE A 112 22.78 1.31 -20.47
C ILE A 112 22.15 2.70 -20.63
N GLY A 113 22.93 3.62 -21.19
CA GLY A 113 22.57 5.04 -21.22
C GLY A 113 22.36 5.63 -19.83
N ALA A 114 21.77 6.83 -19.76
CA ALA A 114 21.52 7.51 -18.49
C ALA A 114 20.46 6.83 -17.58
N ASP A 115 19.74 5.81 -18.06
CA ASP A 115 18.44 5.43 -17.49
C ASP A 115 18.24 3.95 -17.16
N GLY A 116 19.14 3.06 -17.59
CA GLY A 116 19.09 1.62 -17.30
C GLY A 116 17.91 0.88 -17.94
N LEU A 117 17.94 -0.45 -17.85
CA LEU A 117 16.83 -1.31 -18.28
C LEU A 117 15.83 -1.51 -17.12
N PRO A 118 14.53 -1.18 -17.29
CA PRO A 118 13.57 -1.27 -16.20
C PRO A 118 13.46 -2.69 -15.64
N PHE A 119 13.56 -2.80 -14.33
CA PHE A 119 13.50 -4.06 -13.56
C PHE A 119 14.59 -5.09 -13.86
N ALA A 120 15.62 -4.75 -14.65
CA ALA A 120 16.67 -5.67 -15.05
C ALA A 120 17.31 -6.50 -13.91
N PRO A 121 17.70 -5.92 -12.75
CA PRO A 121 18.27 -6.73 -11.67
C PRO A 121 17.25 -7.73 -11.12
N VAL A 122 15.98 -7.36 -11.01
CA VAL A 122 14.93 -8.26 -10.51
C VAL A 122 14.63 -9.37 -11.52
N SER A 123 14.52 -9.04 -12.81
CA SER A 123 14.37 -10.03 -13.88
C SER A 123 15.53 -11.04 -13.88
N THR A 124 16.76 -10.57 -13.65
CA THR A 124 17.96 -11.42 -13.56
C THR A 124 17.91 -12.35 -12.36
N VAL A 125 17.51 -11.84 -11.19
CA VAL A 125 17.29 -12.65 -9.98
C VAL A 125 16.24 -13.72 -10.24
N LEU A 126 15.06 -13.36 -10.76
CA LEU A 126 13.97 -14.31 -11.02
C LEU A 126 14.38 -15.38 -12.04
N ARG A 127 15.14 -15.01 -13.07
CA ARG A 127 15.68 -15.97 -14.04
C ARG A 127 16.70 -16.93 -13.43
N SER A 128 17.57 -16.42 -12.55
CA SER A 128 18.50 -17.25 -11.77
C SER A 128 17.74 -18.23 -10.86
N LEU A 129 16.70 -17.76 -10.18
CA LEU A 129 15.86 -18.62 -9.33
C LEU A 129 15.12 -19.67 -10.15
N ARG A 130 14.59 -19.32 -11.32
CA ARG A 130 13.92 -20.28 -12.21
C ARG A 130 14.86 -21.38 -12.67
N ARG A 131 16.12 -21.06 -13.01
CA ARG A 131 17.14 -22.07 -13.35
C ARG A 131 17.47 -23.00 -12.19
N LYS A 132 17.50 -22.49 -10.95
CA LYS A 132 17.87 -23.26 -9.76
C LYS A 132 16.73 -24.08 -9.17
N LEU A 133 15.49 -23.57 -9.23
CA LEU A 133 14.30 -24.14 -8.58
C LEU A 133 13.33 -24.82 -9.55
N GLY A 134 13.45 -24.56 -10.85
CA GLY A 134 12.64 -25.19 -11.90
C GLY A 134 11.13 -25.08 -11.64
N THR A 135 10.47 -26.24 -11.55
CA THR A 135 9.01 -26.36 -11.40
C THR A 135 8.45 -25.75 -10.12
N GLU A 136 9.27 -25.58 -9.07
CA GLU A 136 8.82 -24.94 -7.84
C GLU A 136 8.51 -23.46 -8.06
N LEU A 137 9.30 -22.77 -8.89
CA LEU A 137 9.03 -21.37 -9.25
C LEU A 137 7.78 -21.27 -10.12
N ASP A 138 7.63 -22.16 -11.10
CA ASP A 138 6.45 -22.21 -11.94
C ASP A 138 5.19 -22.49 -11.08
N GLY A 139 5.27 -23.39 -10.09
CA GLY A 139 4.20 -23.64 -9.13
C GLY A 139 3.90 -22.46 -8.20
N ALA A 140 4.92 -21.73 -7.75
CA ALA A 140 4.74 -20.53 -6.93
C ALA A 140 4.10 -19.37 -7.72
N ALA A 141 4.36 -19.30 -9.02
CA ALA A 141 3.78 -18.34 -9.97
C ALA A 141 2.38 -18.74 -10.48
N ALA A 142 1.90 -19.95 -10.17
CA ALA A 142 0.67 -20.50 -10.72
C ALA A 142 -0.56 -19.59 -10.54
N GLY A 143 -1.27 -19.34 -11.64
CA GLY A 143 -2.43 -18.44 -11.72
C GLY A 143 -2.09 -16.94 -11.78
N GLN A 144 -0.82 -16.57 -11.83
CA GLN A 144 -0.31 -15.19 -11.90
C GLN A 144 0.77 -15.00 -12.98
N GLU A 145 0.95 -16.02 -13.84
CA GLU A 145 1.99 -16.09 -14.86
C GLU A 145 1.90 -14.90 -15.82
N GLY A 146 0.68 -14.51 -16.21
CA GLY A 146 0.47 -13.42 -17.16
C GLY A 146 0.89 -12.04 -16.66
N GLU A 147 0.84 -11.77 -15.34
CA GLU A 147 1.36 -10.51 -14.78
C GLU A 147 2.86 -10.59 -14.51
N LEU A 148 3.32 -11.72 -13.95
CA LEU A 148 4.74 -11.93 -13.66
C LEU A 148 5.58 -12.02 -14.96
N ALA A 149 4.97 -12.39 -16.09
CA ALA A 149 5.57 -12.33 -17.42
C ALA A 149 6.08 -10.93 -17.82
N ARG A 150 5.58 -9.86 -17.18
CA ARG A 150 6.11 -8.49 -17.37
C ARG A 150 7.54 -8.33 -16.87
N LEU A 151 7.92 -9.10 -15.85
CA LEU A 151 9.29 -9.15 -15.28
C LEU A 151 10.09 -10.34 -15.82
N LEU A 152 9.44 -11.48 -16.03
CA LEU A 152 10.07 -12.72 -16.51
C LEU A 152 9.24 -13.30 -17.67
N PRO A 153 9.44 -12.83 -18.91
CA PRO A 153 8.66 -13.25 -20.08
C PRO A 153 8.62 -14.77 -20.31
N GLU A 154 9.60 -15.50 -19.77
CA GLU A 154 9.70 -16.95 -19.83
C GLU A 154 8.58 -17.70 -19.06
N LEU A 155 7.76 -17.00 -18.27
CA LEU A 155 6.60 -17.58 -17.57
C LEU A 155 5.35 -17.72 -18.45
N GLY A 156 5.24 -16.94 -19.54
CA GLY A 156 4.07 -16.99 -20.42
C GLY A 156 3.79 -15.67 -21.13
N GLU A 157 2.62 -15.58 -21.75
CA GLU A 157 2.18 -14.35 -22.42
C GLU A 157 1.75 -13.30 -21.41
N THR A 158 2.18 -12.05 -21.61
CA THR A 158 1.76 -10.93 -20.77
C THR A 158 0.25 -10.73 -20.87
N ALA A 159 -0.42 -10.67 -19.74
CA ALA A 159 -1.83 -10.31 -19.68
C ALA A 159 -2.05 -8.93 -20.32
N ARG A 160 -3.21 -8.75 -20.96
CA ARG A 160 -3.60 -7.46 -21.54
C ARG A 160 -3.48 -6.39 -20.46
N ALA A 161 -2.76 -5.31 -20.73
CA ALA A 161 -2.52 -4.27 -19.75
C ALA A 161 -3.88 -3.73 -19.26
N SER A 162 -4.13 -3.78 -17.95
CA SER A 162 -5.24 -3.02 -17.36
C SER A 162 -4.95 -1.53 -17.56
N HIS A 163 -5.99 -0.75 -17.87
CA HIS A 163 -5.91 0.69 -18.06
C HIS A 163 -6.01 1.47 -16.73
N ASP A 164 -5.97 0.78 -15.58
CA ASP A 164 -6.03 1.39 -14.25
C ASP A 164 -4.64 1.70 -13.66
N GLY A 165 -4.62 2.55 -12.63
CA GLY A 165 -3.41 2.90 -11.88
C GLY A 165 -2.91 1.80 -10.94
N ASP A 166 -3.64 0.70 -10.81
CA ASP A 166 -3.36 -0.35 -9.82
C ASP A 166 -2.51 -1.51 -10.40
N GLY A 167 -2.41 -1.64 -11.72
CA GLY A 167 -1.61 -2.68 -12.38
C GLY A 167 -0.14 -2.75 -11.91
N ARG A 168 0.49 -1.60 -11.65
CA ARG A 168 1.85 -1.55 -11.09
C ARG A 168 1.91 -2.06 -9.65
N ALA A 169 0.97 -1.64 -8.81
CA ALA A 169 0.91 -2.08 -7.42
C ALA A 169 0.67 -3.60 -7.35
N ARG A 170 -0.19 -4.13 -8.24
CA ARG A 170 -0.40 -5.56 -8.44
C ARG A 170 0.89 -6.28 -8.80
N LEU A 171 1.64 -5.79 -9.79
CA LEU A 171 2.92 -6.41 -10.19
C LEU A 171 3.90 -6.50 -9.00
N PHE A 172 3.99 -5.44 -8.20
CA PHE A 172 4.87 -5.40 -7.03
C PHE A 172 4.43 -6.41 -5.97
N GLU A 173 3.14 -6.43 -5.62
CA GLU A 173 2.56 -7.40 -4.68
C GLU A 173 2.78 -8.85 -5.14
N LEU A 174 2.54 -9.15 -6.42
CA LEU A 174 2.76 -10.50 -6.96
C LEU A 174 4.23 -10.92 -6.90
N THR A 175 5.15 -9.96 -7.09
CA THR A 175 6.59 -10.21 -6.96
C THR A 175 6.97 -10.54 -5.51
N VAL A 176 6.44 -9.79 -4.53
CA VAL A 176 6.65 -10.08 -3.10
C VAL A 176 6.12 -11.47 -2.75
N ARG A 177 4.87 -11.77 -3.12
CA ARG A 177 4.23 -13.08 -2.85
C ARG A 177 4.99 -14.24 -3.48
N LEU A 178 5.52 -14.05 -4.69
CA LEU A 178 6.35 -15.07 -5.34
C LEU A 178 7.59 -15.37 -4.49
N LEU A 179 8.32 -14.34 -4.04
CA LEU A 179 9.49 -14.52 -3.17
C LEU A 179 9.12 -15.14 -1.82
N GLU A 180 8.02 -14.73 -1.21
CA GLU A 180 7.53 -15.30 0.06
C GLU A 180 7.18 -16.79 -0.08
N ARG A 181 6.50 -17.19 -1.15
CA ARG A 181 6.18 -18.60 -1.44
C ARG A 181 7.44 -19.43 -1.65
N LEU A 182 8.41 -18.89 -2.38
CA LEU A 182 9.72 -19.56 -2.59
C LEU A 182 10.53 -19.67 -1.29
N ALA A 183 10.38 -18.69 -0.39
CA ALA A 183 11.03 -18.64 0.92
C ALA A 183 10.25 -19.37 2.03
N ALA A 184 9.15 -20.07 1.71
CA ALA A 184 8.33 -20.74 2.71
C ALA A 184 9.08 -21.90 3.41
N GLU A 185 9.83 -22.69 2.61
CA GLU A 185 10.51 -23.89 3.10
C GLU A 185 12.01 -23.70 3.29
N ARG A 186 12.62 -22.70 2.63
CA ARG A 186 14.07 -22.50 2.58
C ARG A 186 14.45 -21.03 2.71
N THR A 187 15.69 -20.75 3.08
CA THR A 187 16.21 -19.38 3.08
C THR A 187 16.59 -18.95 1.67
N LEU A 188 16.06 -17.81 1.25
CA LEU A 188 16.35 -17.17 -0.03
C LEU A 188 17.27 -15.97 0.21
N VAL A 189 18.39 -15.90 -0.52
CA VAL A 189 19.33 -14.77 -0.48
C VAL A 189 19.32 -14.08 -1.85
N VAL A 190 18.84 -12.83 -1.89
CA VAL A 190 18.78 -12.02 -3.10
C VAL A 190 19.82 -10.91 -3.01
N ALA A 191 20.85 -10.96 -3.86
CA ALA A 191 21.84 -9.91 -3.97
C ALA A 191 21.52 -9.00 -5.17
N ILE A 192 21.41 -7.70 -4.92
CA ILE A 192 21.23 -6.65 -5.93
C ILE A 192 22.52 -5.83 -6.00
N GLU A 193 23.30 -5.98 -7.06
CA GLU A 193 24.55 -5.24 -7.22
C GLU A 193 24.35 -3.87 -7.88
N ASP A 194 25.16 -2.90 -7.46
CA ASP A 194 25.31 -1.60 -8.10
C ASP A 194 24.03 -0.75 -8.16
N LEU A 195 23.29 -0.67 -7.04
CA LEU A 195 22.01 0.03 -6.91
C LEU A 195 22.06 1.53 -7.30
N HIS A 196 23.26 2.13 -7.38
CA HIS A 196 23.46 3.50 -7.87
C HIS A 196 23.06 3.66 -9.34
N TRP A 197 23.12 2.58 -10.15
CA TRP A 197 22.60 2.55 -11.51
C TRP A 197 21.13 2.09 -11.61
N ALA A 198 20.44 1.88 -10.50
CA ALA A 198 19.06 1.40 -10.53
C ALA A 198 18.12 2.45 -11.11
N ASP A 199 17.35 2.02 -12.12
CA ASP A 199 16.24 2.79 -12.67
C ASP A 199 15.18 3.08 -11.60
N ARG A 200 14.26 3.99 -11.92
CA ARG A 200 13.28 4.45 -10.93
C ARG A 200 12.29 3.33 -10.59
N SER A 201 11.83 2.57 -11.57
CA SER A 201 10.86 1.51 -11.33
C SER A 201 11.44 0.36 -10.50
N THR A 202 12.71 0.00 -10.71
CA THR A 202 13.43 -0.94 -9.83
C THR A 202 13.50 -0.44 -8.39
N ARG A 203 13.87 0.83 -8.16
CA ARG A 203 13.91 1.40 -6.80
C ARG A 203 12.52 1.42 -6.14
N GLU A 204 11.48 1.74 -6.89
CA GLU A 204 10.10 1.70 -6.38
C GLU A 204 9.65 0.28 -6.00
N LEU A 205 10.00 -0.73 -6.80
CA LEU A 205 9.74 -2.14 -6.49
C LEU A 205 10.52 -2.61 -5.25
N LEU A 206 11.81 -2.27 -5.14
CA LEU A 206 12.61 -2.61 -3.96
C LEU A 206 12.08 -1.91 -2.69
N GLY A 207 11.71 -0.63 -2.78
CA GLY A 207 11.09 0.09 -1.67
C GLY A 207 9.74 -0.51 -1.26
N TYR A 208 8.96 -1.01 -2.23
CA TYR A 208 7.75 -1.77 -1.93
C TYR A 208 8.08 -3.09 -1.23
N LEU A 209 9.00 -3.89 -1.78
CA LEU A 209 9.45 -5.16 -1.20
C LEU A 209 9.89 -4.98 0.26
N PHE A 210 10.73 -3.99 0.55
CA PHE A 210 11.25 -3.77 1.90
C PHE A 210 10.19 -3.38 2.92
N ARG A 211 9.10 -2.71 2.51
CA ARG A 211 7.99 -2.34 3.40
C ARG A 211 6.97 -3.46 3.58
N SER A 212 6.82 -4.33 2.59
CA SER A 212 5.78 -5.37 2.57
C SER A 212 6.21 -6.68 3.23
N LEU A 213 7.51 -6.92 3.41
CA LEU A 213 8.04 -8.13 4.04
C LEU A 213 7.80 -8.14 5.55
N LEU A 214 6.82 -8.93 6.00
CA LEU A 214 6.50 -9.06 7.43
C LEU A 214 6.96 -10.39 8.04
N SER A 215 6.96 -11.47 7.26
CA SER A 215 7.37 -12.80 7.72
C SER A 215 7.78 -13.68 6.54
N ALA A 216 9.07 -13.86 6.33
CA ALA A 216 9.62 -14.69 5.26
C ALA A 216 11.07 -15.07 5.57
N ARG A 217 11.53 -16.21 5.07
CA ARG A 217 12.95 -16.59 5.12
C ARG A 217 13.75 -15.94 4.01
N LEU A 218 13.72 -14.60 3.96
CA LEU A 218 14.30 -13.81 2.88
C LEU A 218 15.36 -12.84 3.42
N LEU A 219 16.54 -12.88 2.81
CA LEU A 219 17.60 -11.90 3.00
C LEU A 219 17.85 -11.17 1.67
N VAL A 220 17.69 -9.85 1.67
CA VAL A 220 18.08 -9.01 0.53
C VAL A 220 19.34 -8.24 0.86
N VAL A 221 20.37 -8.33 0.00
CA VAL A 221 21.60 -7.57 0.12
C VAL A 221 21.74 -6.67 -1.10
N ALA A 222 21.81 -5.36 -0.92
CA ALA A 222 21.98 -4.41 -2.02
C ALA A 222 23.29 -3.64 -1.89
N THR A 223 24.12 -3.63 -2.93
CA THR A 223 25.39 -2.90 -2.93
C THR A 223 25.27 -1.58 -3.69
N TYR A 224 26.02 -0.56 -3.29
CA TYR A 224 26.15 0.68 -4.06
C TYR A 224 27.48 1.37 -3.81
N ARG A 225 27.82 2.32 -4.70
CA ARG A 225 29.00 3.17 -4.61
C ARG A 225 28.69 4.44 -3.83
N SER A 226 29.35 4.66 -2.69
CA SER A 226 29.08 5.83 -1.85
C SER A 226 29.71 7.12 -2.39
N ASP A 227 30.77 7.00 -3.18
CA ASP A 227 31.49 8.04 -3.91
C ASP A 227 30.67 8.65 -5.07
N ASP A 228 29.82 7.87 -5.74
CA ASP A 228 29.00 8.35 -6.86
C ASP A 228 27.74 9.13 -6.40
N ILE A 229 27.38 9.03 -5.12
CA ILE A 229 26.13 9.61 -4.59
C ILE A 229 26.33 11.08 -4.23
N HIS A 230 26.26 11.93 -5.25
CA HIS A 230 26.22 13.38 -5.07
C HIS A 230 24.86 13.88 -4.53
N ARG A 231 24.76 15.18 -4.20
CA ARG A 231 23.57 15.78 -3.56
C ARG A 231 22.25 15.61 -4.33
N ARG A 232 22.31 15.48 -5.66
CA ARG A 232 21.15 15.36 -6.55
C ARG A 232 20.96 13.94 -7.08
N HIS A 233 21.75 12.98 -6.61
CA HIS A 233 21.69 11.62 -7.12
C HIS A 233 20.33 10.96 -6.79
N PRO A 234 19.64 10.31 -7.76
CA PRO A 234 18.29 9.75 -7.55
C PRO A 234 18.20 8.67 -6.46
N LEU A 235 19.29 7.98 -6.16
CA LEU A 235 19.35 6.96 -5.10
C LEU A 235 19.32 7.57 -3.69
N ARG A 236 19.76 8.82 -3.50
CA ARG A 236 19.91 9.42 -2.17
C ARG A 236 18.60 9.54 -1.36
N PRO A 237 17.48 10.03 -1.95
CA PRO A 237 16.19 10.04 -1.24
C PRO A 237 15.70 8.64 -0.89
N PHE A 238 15.92 7.67 -1.78
CA PHE A 238 15.58 6.27 -1.53
C PHE A 238 16.34 5.73 -0.31
N LEU A 239 17.68 5.90 -0.26
CA LEU A 239 18.48 5.46 0.89
C LEU A 239 18.00 6.08 2.22
N ALA A 240 17.65 7.38 2.20
CA ALA A 240 17.15 8.07 3.39
C ALA A 240 15.77 7.56 3.85
N GLU A 241 14.98 6.98 2.95
CA GLU A 241 13.69 6.35 3.26
C GLU A 241 13.89 4.96 3.86
N VAL A 242 14.69 4.10 3.24
CA VAL A 242 14.96 2.75 3.75
C VAL A 242 15.76 2.74 5.05
N ASP A 243 16.67 3.70 5.27
CA ASP A 243 17.45 3.79 6.53
C ASP A 243 16.55 4.00 7.78
N ARG A 244 15.28 4.40 7.61
CA ARG A 244 14.31 4.56 8.72
C ARG A 244 13.56 3.28 9.08
N MET A 245 13.67 2.25 8.25
CA MET A 245 13.00 0.96 8.45
C MET A 245 13.81 0.11 9.46
N ARG A 246 13.13 -0.62 10.33
CA ARG A 246 13.80 -1.37 11.42
C ARG A 246 14.56 -2.60 10.91
N GLU A 247 14.09 -3.13 9.78
CA GLU A 247 14.56 -4.35 9.12
C GLU A 247 15.78 -4.10 8.22
N VAL A 248 16.12 -2.83 7.96
CA VAL A 248 17.23 -2.41 7.11
C VAL A 248 18.47 -2.13 7.98
N ARG A 249 19.60 -2.74 7.62
CA ARG A 249 20.91 -2.45 8.21
C ARG A 249 21.89 -1.97 7.15
N ARG A 250 22.74 -1.02 7.51
CA ARG A 250 23.77 -0.48 6.61
C ARG A 250 25.16 -0.93 7.05
N ILE A 251 25.93 -1.43 6.09
CA ILE A 251 27.35 -1.75 6.23
C ILE A 251 28.12 -0.78 5.32
N GLU A 252 29.06 -0.02 5.87
CA GLU A 252 29.97 0.81 5.09
C GLU A 252 31.33 0.13 5.03
N VAL A 253 31.73 -0.27 3.83
CA VAL A 253 32.97 -0.99 3.55
C VAL A 253 34.09 0.05 3.42
N SER A 254 34.88 0.21 4.49
CA SER A 254 36.00 1.16 4.54
C SER A 254 37.17 0.71 3.67
N ARG A 255 38.11 1.60 3.36
CA ARG A 255 39.38 1.20 2.73
C ARG A 255 40.21 0.29 3.66
N PHE A 256 41.12 -0.49 3.09
CA PHE A 256 42.02 -1.33 3.86
C PHE A 256 42.98 -0.50 4.69
N THR A 257 43.23 -0.98 5.90
CA THR A 257 44.32 -0.52 6.75
C THR A 257 45.67 -0.95 6.18
N ARG A 258 46.75 -0.34 6.65
CA ARG A 258 48.12 -0.74 6.28
C ARG A 258 48.39 -2.22 6.51
N GLY A 259 47.85 -2.79 7.59
CA GLY A 259 47.99 -4.23 7.90
C GLY A 259 47.23 -5.12 6.92
N GLU A 260 46.04 -4.71 6.48
CA GLU A 260 45.27 -5.42 5.46
C GLU A 260 45.91 -5.31 4.07
N VAL A 261 46.49 -4.16 3.71
CA VAL A 261 47.29 -4.02 2.48
C VAL A 261 48.51 -4.95 2.50
N HIS A 262 49.20 -5.05 3.64
CA HIS A 262 50.29 -6.02 3.81
C HIS A 262 49.81 -7.46 3.59
N ALA A 263 48.68 -7.83 4.19
CA ALA A 263 48.10 -9.17 4.05
C ALA A 263 47.65 -9.46 2.60
N GLN A 264 47.04 -8.48 1.92
CA GLN A 264 46.64 -8.61 0.51
C GLN A 264 47.86 -8.78 -0.40
N LEU A 265 48.92 -7.97 -0.22
CA LEU A 265 50.17 -8.10 -0.97
C LEU A 265 50.87 -9.43 -0.71
N THR A 266 50.84 -9.93 0.53
CA THR A 266 51.37 -11.25 0.85
C THR A 266 50.61 -12.35 0.10
N GLY A 267 49.28 -12.24 0.02
CA GLY A 267 48.44 -13.16 -0.76
C GLY A 267 48.71 -13.11 -2.26
N ILE A 268 48.92 -11.92 -2.84
CA ILE A 268 49.20 -11.74 -4.27
C ILE A 268 50.59 -12.27 -4.64
N ASN A 269 51.62 -11.93 -3.86
CA ASN A 269 53.01 -12.26 -4.18
C ASN A 269 53.39 -13.70 -3.76
N GLY A 270 52.58 -14.34 -2.92
CA GLY A 270 52.91 -15.63 -2.30
C GLY A 270 54.08 -15.58 -1.31
N ALA A 271 54.57 -14.39 -0.98
CA ALA A 271 55.69 -14.12 -0.08
C ALA A 271 55.50 -12.78 0.65
N GLU A 272 56.13 -12.62 1.81
CA GLU A 272 56.00 -11.41 2.63
C GLU A 272 56.69 -10.20 1.93
N PRO A 273 55.96 -9.10 1.65
CA PRO A 273 56.50 -7.93 0.97
C PRO A 273 57.39 -7.07 1.88
N GLU A 274 58.39 -6.41 1.31
CA GLU A 274 59.21 -5.44 2.06
C GLU A 274 58.37 -4.28 2.61
N ARG A 275 58.69 -3.80 3.82
CA ARG A 275 57.94 -2.71 4.49
C ARG A 275 57.87 -1.43 3.67
N ASP A 276 58.97 -1.06 3.00
CA ASP A 276 59.02 0.14 2.16
C ASP A 276 58.11 0.03 0.94
N LEU A 277 57.95 -1.17 0.38
CA LEU A 277 57.03 -1.43 -0.72
C LEU A 277 55.58 -1.28 -0.27
N VAL A 278 55.23 -1.84 0.89
CA VAL A 278 53.90 -1.69 1.51
C VAL A 278 53.59 -0.21 1.75
N ASP A 279 54.55 0.57 2.26
CA ASP A 279 54.34 2.01 2.53
C ASP A 279 54.13 2.82 1.25
N ARG A 280 54.88 2.54 0.19
CA ARG A 280 54.68 3.18 -1.12
C ARG A 280 53.31 2.84 -1.70
N ILE A 281 52.91 1.57 -1.68
CA ILE A 281 51.62 1.12 -2.22
C ILE A 281 50.46 1.65 -1.38
N PHE A 282 50.55 1.60 -0.05
CA PHE A 282 49.51 2.13 0.85
C PHE A 282 49.31 3.63 0.65
N LYS A 283 50.39 4.42 0.57
CA LYS A 283 50.31 5.87 0.32
C LYS A 283 49.67 6.22 -1.02
N ARG A 284 49.82 5.37 -2.04
CA ARG A 284 49.36 5.64 -3.41
C ARG A 284 47.96 5.12 -3.70
N SER A 285 47.64 3.93 -3.22
CA SER A 285 46.30 3.33 -3.28
C SER A 285 45.34 3.95 -2.26
N ASP A 286 45.89 4.60 -1.23
CA ASP A 286 45.18 5.12 -0.05
C ASP A 286 44.27 4.04 0.57
N GLY A 287 44.74 2.78 0.51
CA GLY A 287 44.05 1.60 1.04
C GLY A 287 42.94 1.00 0.15
N ASN A 288 42.73 1.50 -1.08
CA ASN A 288 41.73 0.92 -1.97
C ASN A 288 42.20 -0.44 -2.51
N ALA A 289 41.48 -1.52 -2.18
CA ALA A 289 41.85 -2.90 -2.47
C ALA A 289 42.15 -3.16 -3.96
N PHE A 290 41.36 -2.57 -4.87
CA PHE A 290 41.59 -2.68 -6.31
C PHE A 290 42.88 -1.97 -6.72
N PHE A 291 43.14 -0.74 -6.26
CA PHE A 291 44.37 -0.05 -6.61
C PHE A 291 45.63 -0.71 -6.03
N VAL A 292 45.53 -1.38 -4.87
CA VAL A 292 46.62 -2.21 -4.34
C VAL A 292 46.97 -3.34 -5.30
N GLU A 293 45.97 -4.08 -5.79
CA GLU A 293 46.14 -5.14 -6.79
C GLU A 293 46.77 -4.61 -8.08
N GLU A 294 46.26 -3.48 -8.58
CA GLU A 294 46.73 -2.85 -9.81
C GLU A 294 48.19 -2.39 -9.74
N ILE A 295 48.57 -1.71 -8.65
CA ILE A 295 49.94 -1.23 -8.46
C ILE A 295 50.90 -2.41 -8.26
N ALA A 296 50.51 -3.43 -7.49
CA ALA A 296 51.33 -4.62 -7.28
C ALA A 296 51.62 -5.36 -8.60
N ARG A 297 50.62 -5.48 -9.46
CA ARG A 297 50.75 -6.13 -10.78
C ARG A 297 51.69 -5.36 -11.71
N SER A 298 51.54 -4.04 -11.82
CA SER A 298 52.43 -3.21 -12.65
C SER A 298 53.90 -3.30 -12.23
N LEU A 299 54.17 -3.47 -10.93
CA LEU A 299 55.53 -3.65 -10.43
C LEU A 299 56.11 -5.04 -10.77
N ASN A 300 55.30 -6.09 -10.74
CA ASN A 300 55.71 -7.45 -11.12
C ASN A 300 55.96 -7.60 -12.64
N GLU A 301 55.32 -6.77 -13.48
CA GLU A 301 55.51 -6.73 -14.94
C GLU A 301 56.74 -5.93 -15.39
N GLY A 302 57.57 -5.43 -14.45
CA GLY A 302 58.83 -4.76 -14.77
C GLY A 302 58.70 -3.31 -15.27
N CYS A 303 57.50 -2.72 -15.21
CA CYS A 303 57.27 -1.32 -15.55
C CYS A 303 57.80 -0.38 -14.45
N SER A 304 59.08 0.01 -14.55
CA SER A 304 59.72 0.97 -13.64
C SER A 304 59.51 2.44 -14.04
N THR A 305 59.03 2.69 -15.26
CA THR A 305 58.79 4.04 -15.81
C THR A 305 57.30 4.33 -15.87
N GLY A 306 56.77 5.01 -14.84
CA GLY A 306 55.44 5.62 -14.92
C GLY A 306 54.45 5.18 -13.84
N LEU A 307 54.80 5.34 -12.56
CA LEU A 307 53.75 5.59 -11.57
C LEU A 307 53.21 7.00 -11.83
N SER A 308 52.28 7.16 -12.79
CA SER A 308 51.60 8.45 -13.03
C SER A 308 51.04 9.02 -11.72
N GLU A 309 50.92 10.35 -11.59
CA GLU A 309 50.31 11.04 -10.45
C GLU A 309 48.79 10.84 -10.33
N SER A 310 48.11 10.32 -11.36
CA SER A 310 46.68 10.01 -11.37
C SER A 310 46.40 8.50 -11.42
N LEU A 311 45.45 8.03 -10.59
CA LEU A 311 44.99 6.62 -10.58
C LEU A 311 44.24 6.24 -11.86
N ARG A 312 43.62 7.22 -12.54
CA ARG A 312 42.96 7.02 -13.84
C ARG A 312 43.97 6.69 -14.94
N ASP A 313 45.08 7.42 -14.97
CA ASP A 313 46.15 7.22 -15.96
C ASP A 313 46.77 5.84 -15.81
N LEU A 314 46.86 5.32 -14.57
CA LEU A 314 47.31 3.94 -14.33
C LEU A 314 46.41 2.92 -15.04
N LEU A 315 45.09 3.10 -14.99
CA LEU A 315 44.14 2.21 -15.67
C LEU A 315 44.22 2.36 -17.19
N LEU A 316 44.40 3.57 -17.72
CA LEU A 316 44.53 3.82 -19.15
C LEU A 316 45.83 3.26 -19.74
N VAL A 317 46.97 3.38 -19.03
CA VAL A 317 48.26 2.81 -19.45
C VAL A 317 48.16 1.29 -19.68
N ARG A 318 47.33 0.58 -18.89
CA ARG A 318 47.10 -0.85 -19.10
C ARG A 318 46.34 -1.15 -20.39
N VAL A 319 45.36 -0.30 -20.71
CA VAL A 319 44.62 -0.43 -21.97
C VAL A 319 45.55 -0.10 -23.12
N GLU A 320 46.36 0.95 -23.02
CA GLU A 320 47.37 1.34 -24.02
C GLU A 320 48.47 0.30 -24.25
N ALA A 321 48.75 -0.56 -23.26
CA ALA A 321 49.70 -1.66 -23.38
C ALA A 321 49.15 -2.86 -24.20
N LEU A 322 47.84 -2.90 -24.47
CA LEU A 322 47.24 -3.92 -25.34
C LEU A 322 47.58 -3.68 -26.82
N PRO A 323 47.55 -4.73 -27.66
CA PRO A 323 47.55 -4.57 -29.12
C PRO A 323 46.44 -3.61 -29.60
N GLU A 324 46.66 -2.90 -30.71
CA GLU A 324 45.76 -1.86 -31.21
C GLU A 324 44.33 -2.39 -31.46
N GLU A 325 44.22 -3.61 -31.98
CA GLU A 325 42.95 -4.30 -32.20
C GLU A 325 42.21 -4.58 -30.88
N ALA A 326 42.95 -5.00 -29.84
CA ALA A 326 42.41 -5.25 -28.50
C ALA A 326 41.98 -3.95 -27.81
N GLN A 327 42.71 -2.84 -28.00
CA GLN A 327 42.27 -1.52 -27.54
C GLN A 327 40.95 -1.11 -28.20
N GLY A 328 40.83 -1.33 -29.51
CA GLY A 328 39.60 -1.08 -30.26
C GLY A 328 38.41 -1.88 -29.70
N VAL A 329 38.60 -3.16 -29.43
CA VAL A 329 37.57 -4.05 -28.84
C VAL A 329 37.18 -3.59 -27.43
N VAL A 330 38.14 -3.22 -26.58
CA VAL A 330 37.89 -2.68 -25.22
C VAL A 330 37.07 -1.38 -25.29
N ARG A 331 37.40 -0.46 -26.20
CA ARG A 331 36.63 0.78 -26.42
C ARG A 331 35.20 0.52 -26.87
N ILE A 332 34.99 -0.47 -27.76
CA ILE A 332 33.65 -0.89 -28.19
C ILE A 332 32.85 -1.45 -27.02
N LEU A 333 33.43 -2.37 -26.25
CA LEU A 333 32.82 -2.95 -25.05
C LEU A 333 32.48 -1.88 -24.01
N ALA A 334 33.35 -0.88 -23.83
CA ALA A 334 33.16 0.19 -22.86
C ALA A 334 31.87 0.98 -23.13
N GLU A 335 31.65 1.37 -24.39
CA GLU A 335 30.43 2.07 -24.81
C GLU A 335 29.20 1.13 -24.86
N GLY A 336 29.40 -0.17 -25.09
CA GLY A 336 28.32 -1.15 -25.21
C GLY A 336 27.51 -1.41 -23.93
N GLY A 337 28.11 -1.17 -22.75
CA GLY A 337 27.45 -1.29 -21.43
C GLY A 337 28.28 -2.07 -20.42
N SER A 338 27.64 -2.53 -19.33
CA SER A 338 28.31 -3.32 -18.29
C SER A 338 28.71 -4.74 -18.72
N SER A 339 28.05 -5.27 -19.75
CA SER A 339 28.35 -6.54 -20.41
C SER A 339 27.83 -6.48 -21.85
N VAL A 340 28.54 -7.11 -22.78
CA VAL A 340 28.15 -7.17 -24.20
C VAL A 340 28.21 -8.63 -24.67
N GLU A 341 27.13 -9.08 -25.29
CA GLU A 341 27.00 -10.41 -25.89
C GLU A 341 28.06 -10.61 -26.98
N TYR A 342 28.65 -11.81 -27.09
CA TYR A 342 29.73 -12.08 -28.04
C TYR A 342 29.30 -11.80 -29.49
N GLU A 343 28.10 -12.24 -29.88
CA GLU A 343 27.60 -12.04 -31.24
C GLU A 343 27.37 -10.55 -31.56
N LEU A 344 26.87 -9.77 -30.60
CA LEU A 344 26.72 -8.32 -30.76
C LEU A 344 28.09 -7.65 -30.90
N LEU A 345 29.06 -8.04 -30.07
CA LEU A 345 30.42 -7.52 -30.15
C LEU A 345 31.07 -7.84 -31.49
N ARG A 346 30.89 -9.06 -32.00
CA ARG A 346 31.39 -9.51 -33.31
C ARG A 346 30.81 -8.68 -34.45
N ALA A 347 29.49 -8.48 -34.45
CA ALA A 347 28.80 -7.66 -35.44
C ALA A 347 29.28 -6.19 -35.42
N VAL A 348 29.55 -5.66 -34.22
CA VAL A 348 29.96 -4.26 -34.06
C VAL A 348 31.43 -4.08 -34.38
N ALA A 349 32.33 -4.97 -33.95
CA ALA A 349 33.79 -4.84 -34.07
C ALA A 349 34.30 -4.81 -35.52
N ARG A 350 33.62 -5.51 -36.45
CA ARG A 350 34.01 -5.62 -37.87
C ARG A 350 35.43 -6.19 -38.07
N LEU A 351 35.87 -7.05 -37.15
CA LEU A 351 37.09 -7.85 -37.26
C LEU A 351 36.75 -9.26 -37.77
N GLY A 352 37.74 -9.97 -38.30
CA GLY A 352 37.62 -11.41 -38.51
C GLY A 352 37.37 -12.14 -37.18
N GLU A 353 36.77 -13.33 -37.23
CA GLU A 353 36.47 -14.08 -36.00
C GLU A 353 37.74 -14.42 -35.20
N ASP A 354 38.79 -14.91 -35.87
CA ASP A 354 40.08 -15.20 -35.25
C ASP A 354 40.75 -13.95 -34.65
N GLU A 355 40.70 -12.82 -35.36
CA GLU A 355 41.25 -11.53 -34.89
C GLU A 355 40.52 -11.01 -33.65
N LEU A 356 39.19 -11.16 -33.61
CA LEU A 356 38.38 -10.79 -32.44
C LEU A 356 38.70 -11.69 -31.24
N ILE A 357 38.83 -13.00 -31.46
CA ILE A 357 39.20 -13.96 -30.41
C ILE A 357 40.59 -13.65 -29.86
N ASP A 358 41.57 -13.34 -30.72
CA ASP A 358 42.91 -12.96 -30.29
C ASP A 358 42.93 -11.64 -29.51
N ALA A 359 42.15 -10.66 -29.95
CA ALA A 359 41.96 -9.39 -29.23
C ALA A 359 41.31 -9.59 -27.85
N LEU A 360 40.27 -10.42 -27.77
CA LEU A 360 39.61 -10.79 -26.52
C LEU A 360 40.54 -11.58 -25.60
N ARG A 361 41.31 -12.53 -26.14
CA ARG A 361 42.30 -13.30 -25.40
C ARG A 361 43.39 -12.41 -24.82
N ALA A 362 43.87 -11.43 -25.59
CA ALA A 362 44.82 -10.43 -25.10
C ALA A 362 44.22 -9.60 -23.94
N ALA A 363 42.98 -9.14 -24.07
CA ALA A 363 42.31 -8.35 -23.04
C ALA A 363 41.94 -9.16 -21.77
N VAL A 364 41.56 -10.42 -21.91
CA VAL A 364 41.29 -11.35 -20.79
C VAL A 364 42.59 -11.78 -20.10
N GLY A 365 43.63 -12.09 -20.88
CA GLY A 365 44.98 -12.41 -20.38
C GLY A 365 45.61 -11.21 -19.65
N ALA A 366 45.36 -10.00 -20.13
CA ALA A 366 45.71 -8.77 -19.43
C ALA A 366 44.76 -8.44 -18.27
N HIS A 367 43.79 -9.28 -17.93
CA HIS A 367 42.84 -9.11 -16.82
C HIS A 367 41.99 -7.82 -16.87
N ILE A 368 41.78 -7.24 -18.05
CA ILE A 368 40.89 -6.10 -18.25
C ILE A 368 39.44 -6.57 -18.41
N LEU A 369 39.26 -7.65 -19.18
CA LEU A 369 37.97 -8.29 -19.42
C LEU A 369 37.88 -9.65 -18.73
N ARG A 370 36.65 -10.10 -18.51
CA ARG A 370 36.31 -11.47 -18.12
C ARG A 370 35.05 -11.95 -18.86
N PRO A 371 34.91 -13.25 -19.14
CA PRO A 371 33.64 -13.82 -19.58
C PRO A 371 32.50 -13.58 -18.57
N THR A 372 31.27 -13.54 -19.05
CA THR A 372 30.08 -13.57 -18.18
C THR A 372 29.90 -14.95 -17.57
N ALA A 373 29.15 -15.07 -16.46
CA ALA A 373 29.00 -16.34 -15.73
C ALA A 373 28.26 -17.44 -16.51
N ASP A 374 27.60 -17.07 -17.60
CA ASP A 374 26.91 -17.94 -18.55
C ASP A 374 27.66 -18.08 -19.89
N ASP A 375 28.90 -17.56 -19.95
CA ASP A 375 29.80 -17.55 -21.12
C ASP A 375 29.18 -16.98 -22.41
N SER A 376 28.10 -16.18 -22.28
CA SER A 376 27.38 -15.60 -23.41
C SER A 376 27.99 -14.30 -23.96
N GLY A 377 28.96 -13.73 -23.23
CA GLY A 377 29.62 -12.50 -23.63
C GLY A 377 30.77 -12.11 -22.70
N TYR A 378 31.16 -10.84 -22.78
CA TYR A 378 32.30 -10.29 -22.07
C TYR A 378 31.89 -9.07 -21.26
N ARG A 379 32.55 -8.88 -20.11
CA ARG A 379 32.39 -7.71 -19.26
C ARG A 379 33.73 -7.25 -18.72
N PHE A 380 33.79 -6.00 -18.30
CA PHE A 380 34.94 -5.50 -17.55
C PHE A 380 35.06 -6.24 -16.22
N ARG A 381 36.31 -6.59 -15.89
CA ARG A 381 36.62 -7.15 -14.58
C ARG A 381 36.31 -6.16 -13.46
N HIS A 382 36.63 -4.88 -13.70
CA HIS A 382 36.36 -3.77 -12.80
C HIS A 382 35.74 -2.59 -13.55
N ALA A 383 34.62 -2.08 -13.04
CA ALA A 383 33.89 -0.98 -13.66
C ALA A 383 34.72 0.33 -13.74
N LEU A 384 35.66 0.57 -12.82
CA LEU A 384 36.59 1.70 -12.88
C LEU A 384 37.43 1.74 -14.17
N VAL A 385 37.81 0.58 -14.71
CA VAL A 385 38.55 0.50 -15.97
C VAL A 385 37.63 0.90 -17.14
N ARG A 386 36.39 0.43 -17.13
CA ARG A 386 35.38 0.85 -18.12
C ARG A 386 35.18 2.36 -18.08
N GLU A 387 34.95 2.93 -16.90
CA GLU A 387 34.73 4.36 -16.71
C GLU A 387 35.91 5.18 -17.24
N ALA A 388 37.13 4.77 -16.91
CA ALA A 388 38.33 5.43 -17.43
C ALA A 388 38.37 5.43 -18.96
N VAL A 389 38.01 4.31 -19.60
CA VAL A 389 37.94 4.17 -21.07
C VAL A 389 36.80 4.99 -21.66
N VAL A 390 35.59 4.96 -21.08
CA VAL A 390 34.44 5.74 -21.56
C VAL A 390 34.73 7.24 -21.49
N ASP A 391 35.35 7.70 -20.41
CA ASP A 391 35.74 9.11 -20.21
C ASP A 391 36.89 9.56 -21.13
N ASP A 392 37.63 8.60 -21.72
CA ASP A 392 38.69 8.87 -22.69
C ASP A 392 38.15 8.97 -24.13
N LEU A 393 36.96 8.43 -24.41
CA LEU A 393 36.34 8.50 -25.73
C LEU A 393 35.87 9.92 -26.08
N LEU A 394 36.26 10.40 -27.26
CA LEU A 394 35.76 11.68 -27.77
C LEU A 394 34.25 11.60 -28.10
N PRO A 395 33.48 12.69 -27.99
CA PRO A 395 32.04 12.68 -28.29
C PRO A 395 31.69 12.12 -29.68
N GLY A 396 32.50 12.43 -30.70
CA GLY A 396 32.31 11.90 -32.06
C GLY A 396 32.57 10.40 -32.18
N GLU A 397 33.50 9.86 -31.38
CA GLU A 397 33.77 8.42 -31.33
C GLU A 397 32.62 7.68 -30.67
N ARG A 398 32.10 8.21 -29.55
CA ARG A 398 30.93 7.68 -28.87
C ARG A 398 29.71 7.65 -29.78
N SER A 399 29.42 8.74 -30.48
CA SER A 399 28.33 8.79 -31.48
C SER A 399 28.52 7.74 -32.59
N ARG A 400 29.74 7.56 -33.09
CA ARG A 400 30.06 6.56 -34.12
C ARG A 400 29.90 5.12 -33.61
N LEU A 401 30.32 4.84 -32.39
CA LEU A 401 30.15 3.52 -31.76
C LEU A 401 28.67 3.20 -31.54
N ASN A 402 27.91 4.13 -30.96
CA ASN A 402 26.46 3.98 -30.78
C ASN A 402 25.74 3.72 -32.12
N ARG A 403 26.11 4.44 -33.19
CA ARG A 403 25.59 4.17 -34.54
C ARG A 403 25.89 2.75 -35.02
N ARG A 404 27.10 2.22 -34.77
CA ARG A 404 27.45 0.83 -35.12
C ARG A 404 26.61 -0.19 -34.34
N PHE A 405 26.45 0.02 -33.03
CA PHE A 405 25.57 -0.82 -32.21
C PHE A 405 24.13 -0.81 -32.75
N ALA A 406 23.58 0.37 -33.03
CA ALA A 406 22.23 0.49 -33.57
C ALA A 406 22.06 -0.22 -34.92
N GLN A 407 23.01 -0.03 -35.85
CA GLN A 407 23.00 -0.69 -37.16
C GLN A 407 23.10 -2.21 -37.07
N ALA A 408 23.97 -2.73 -36.20
CA ALA A 408 24.08 -4.17 -35.97
C ALA A 408 22.76 -4.75 -35.44
N LEU A 409 22.12 -4.05 -34.50
CA LEU A 409 20.87 -4.48 -33.88
C LEU A 409 19.65 -4.37 -34.82
N GLU A 410 19.64 -3.41 -35.76
CA GLU A 410 18.63 -3.34 -36.82
C GLU A 410 18.80 -4.48 -37.83
N ALA A 411 20.04 -4.81 -38.20
CA ALA A 411 20.33 -5.87 -39.17
C ALA A 411 20.00 -7.26 -38.60
N GLU A 412 20.39 -7.51 -37.35
CA GLU A 412 20.21 -8.80 -36.68
C GLU A 412 19.58 -8.60 -35.29
N PRO A 413 18.23 -8.59 -35.20
CA PRO A 413 17.53 -8.35 -33.94
C PRO A 413 17.76 -9.40 -32.85
N ALA A 414 18.26 -10.59 -33.21
CA ALA A 414 18.50 -11.70 -32.29
C ALA A 414 19.84 -11.59 -31.55
N LEU A 415 20.68 -10.59 -31.86
CA LEU A 415 21.97 -10.35 -31.19
C LEU A 415 21.82 -9.96 -29.72
N VAL A 416 20.64 -9.49 -29.32
CA VAL A 416 20.27 -9.24 -27.92
C VAL A 416 18.95 -9.89 -27.63
N ARG A 417 18.64 -10.04 -26.34
CA ARG A 417 17.36 -10.56 -25.92
C ARG A 417 16.20 -9.66 -26.38
N ALA A 418 15.10 -10.29 -26.79
CA ALA A 418 13.92 -9.59 -27.30
C ALA A 418 13.35 -8.56 -26.31
N ASP A 419 13.45 -8.82 -24.99
CA ASP A 419 12.97 -7.94 -23.93
C ASP A 419 13.83 -6.69 -23.71
N GLU A 420 15.07 -6.67 -24.17
CA GLU A 420 16.01 -5.55 -24.01
C GLU A 420 16.17 -4.73 -25.29
N ARG A 421 15.82 -5.32 -26.44
CA ARG A 421 16.08 -4.79 -27.77
C ARG A 421 15.61 -3.36 -27.97
N ALA A 422 14.34 -3.03 -27.70
CA ALA A 422 13.84 -1.69 -28.03
C ALA A 422 14.50 -0.61 -27.18
N ALA A 423 14.72 -0.87 -25.88
CA ALA A 423 15.39 0.07 -24.99
C ALA A 423 16.86 0.29 -25.37
N ARG A 424 17.59 -0.77 -25.74
CA ARG A 424 18.97 -0.67 -26.26
C ARG A 424 19.01 0.10 -27.58
N LEU A 425 18.14 -0.26 -28.54
CA LEU A 425 18.06 0.41 -29.85
C LEU A 425 17.72 1.90 -29.73
N ALA A 426 16.75 2.25 -28.88
CA ALA A 426 16.39 3.64 -28.59
C ALA A 426 17.56 4.42 -28.01
N SER A 427 18.31 3.82 -27.10
CA SER A 427 19.49 4.45 -26.50
C SER A 427 20.61 4.65 -27.52
N TYR A 428 20.95 3.61 -28.30
CA TYR A 428 22.01 3.71 -29.31
C TYR A 428 21.68 4.73 -30.40
N TRP A 429 20.45 4.78 -30.92
CA TRP A 429 20.09 5.81 -31.90
C TRP A 429 20.05 7.22 -31.33
N TYR A 430 19.60 7.40 -30.07
CA TYR A 430 19.60 8.69 -29.40
C TYR A 430 21.03 9.24 -29.23
N TYR A 431 21.97 8.43 -28.72
CA TYR A 431 23.38 8.84 -28.57
C TYR A 431 24.16 8.86 -29.89
N ALA A 432 23.66 8.24 -30.95
CA ALA A 432 24.18 8.43 -32.30
C ALA A 432 23.83 9.80 -32.90
N HIS A 433 22.91 10.56 -32.27
CA HIS A 433 22.39 11.85 -32.75
C HIS A 433 21.75 11.76 -34.14
N ASP A 434 20.91 10.74 -34.37
CA ASP A 434 20.17 10.54 -35.62
C ASP A 434 18.64 10.60 -35.36
N PRO A 435 17.99 11.77 -35.48
CA PRO A 435 16.59 11.93 -35.10
C PRO A 435 15.62 11.10 -35.97
N ALA A 436 15.96 10.86 -37.24
CA ALA A 436 15.15 10.07 -38.16
C ALA A 436 15.03 8.60 -37.70
N LYS A 437 16.09 8.05 -37.11
CA LYS A 437 16.11 6.70 -36.56
C LYS A 437 15.75 6.63 -35.08
N ALA A 438 16.11 7.66 -34.30
CA ALA A 438 15.90 7.70 -32.87
C ALA A 438 14.42 7.87 -32.49
N LEU A 439 13.67 8.72 -33.19
CA LEU A 439 12.26 8.98 -32.85
C LEU A 439 11.39 7.71 -32.88
N PRO A 440 11.39 6.89 -33.96
CA PRO A 440 10.63 5.64 -33.98
C PRO A 440 11.09 4.65 -32.89
N ALA A 441 12.40 4.52 -32.67
CA ALA A 441 12.96 3.59 -31.69
C ALA A 441 12.57 3.96 -30.25
N VAL A 442 12.64 5.25 -29.90
CA VAL A 442 12.25 5.78 -28.59
C VAL A 442 10.75 5.61 -28.35
N LEU A 443 9.91 5.88 -29.35
CA LEU A 443 8.46 5.65 -29.25
C LEU A 443 8.16 4.17 -29.02
N GLN A 444 8.78 3.27 -29.78
CA GLN A 444 8.61 1.82 -29.57
C GLN A 444 9.04 1.38 -28.17
N ALA A 445 10.21 1.85 -27.70
CA ALA A 445 10.69 1.55 -26.35
C ALA A 445 9.73 2.07 -25.26
N SER A 446 9.08 3.22 -25.49
CA SER A 446 8.09 3.77 -24.54
C SER A 446 6.88 2.85 -24.40
N VAL A 447 6.43 2.21 -25.50
CA VAL A 447 5.34 1.23 -25.49
C VAL A 447 5.73 -0.02 -24.72
N GLU A 448 6.96 -0.50 -24.89
CA GLU A 448 7.46 -1.66 -24.14
C GLU A 448 7.61 -1.36 -22.64
N ALA A 449 8.16 -0.20 -22.28
CA ALA A 449 8.25 0.23 -20.88
C ALA A 449 6.87 0.28 -20.22
N ARG A 450 5.87 0.82 -20.92
CA ARG A 450 4.48 0.86 -20.48
C ARG A 450 3.87 -0.52 -20.28
N ARG A 451 4.11 -1.46 -21.21
CA ARG A 451 3.67 -2.86 -21.08
C ARG A 451 4.27 -3.55 -19.86
N ARG A 452 5.37 -3.05 -19.31
CA ARG A 452 5.97 -3.54 -18.06
C ARG A 452 5.56 -2.75 -16.81
N TYR A 453 4.68 -1.76 -16.94
CA TYR A 453 4.35 -0.78 -15.88
C TYR A 453 5.55 0.08 -15.42
N ALA A 454 6.59 0.19 -16.26
CA ALA A 454 7.74 1.06 -16.05
C ALA A 454 7.43 2.50 -16.51
N HIS A 455 6.42 3.12 -15.89
CA HIS A 455 5.91 4.44 -16.31
C HIS A 455 6.92 5.58 -16.14
N ALA A 456 7.87 5.44 -15.22
CA ALA A 456 8.95 6.41 -15.06
C ALA A 456 9.91 6.40 -16.25
N GLU A 457 10.26 5.21 -16.75
CA GLU A 457 11.11 5.03 -17.93
C GLU A 457 10.33 5.39 -19.20
N GLN A 458 9.04 5.04 -19.27
CA GLN A 458 8.13 5.49 -20.33
C GLN A 458 8.13 7.03 -20.42
N LEU A 459 7.97 7.74 -19.31
CA LEU A 459 7.96 9.21 -19.30
C LEU A 459 9.25 9.79 -19.89
N ARG A 460 10.42 9.28 -19.49
CA ARG A 460 11.72 9.76 -19.99
C ARG A 460 11.89 9.49 -21.48
N LEU A 461 11.45 8.32 -21.96
CA LEU A 461 11.44 8.01 -23.39
C LEU A 461 10.51 8.96 -24.15
N LEU A 462 9.31 9.24 -23.64
CA LEU A 462 8.40 10.21 -24.27
C LEU A 462 8.97 11.64 -24.25
N GLU A 463 9.70 12.04 -23.21
CA GLU A 463 10.40 13.33 -23.16
C GLU A 463 11.51 13.40 -24.22
N ARG A 464 12.31 12.34 -24.42
CA ARG A 464 13.26 12.25 -25.53
C ARG A 464 12.54 12.32 -26.89
N ALA A 465 11.39 11.65 -27.04
CA ALA A 465 10.60 11.77 -28.26
C ALA A 465 10.12 13.21 -28.50
N MET A 466 9.80 13.96 -27.44
CA MET A 466 9.46 15.39 -27.55
C MET A 466 10.66 16.26 -27.95
N GLU A 467 11.87 15.94 -27.45
CA GLU A 467 13.11 16.62 -27.85
C GLU A 467 13.41 16.39 -29.34
N LEU A 468 13.28 15.14 -29.79
CA LEU A 468 13.55 14.75 -31.18
C LEU A 468 12.46 15.19 -32.16
N TRP A 469 11.28 15.60 -31.67
CA TRP A 469 10.10 15.81 -32.51
C TRP A 469 10.31 16.87 -33.58
N GLU A 470 10.93 18.00 -33.27
CA GLU A 470 11.13 19.08 -34.24
C GLU A 470 12.31 18.81 -35.19
N ASP A 471 13.27 17.99 -34.77
CA ASP A 471 14.47 17.66 -35.55
C ASP A 471 14.27 16.46 -36.49
N ALA A 472 13.21 15.66 -36.28
CA ALA A 472 12.89 14.52 -37.12
C ALA A 472 12.25 14.95 -38.46
N PRO A 473 12.64 14.34 -39.60
CA PRO A 473 12.02 14.61 -40.89
C PRO A 473 10.50 14.42 -40.87
N GLU A 474 9.79 15.23 -41.65
CA GLU A 474 8.32 15.20 -41.73
C GLU A 474 7.79 13.82 -42.12
N GLU A 475 8.43 13.16 -43.09
CA GLU A 475 8.05 11.84 -43.55
C GLU A 475 8.13 10.78 -42.44
N ILE A 476 9.11 10.92 -41.53
CA ILE A 476 9.25 10.03 -40.37
C ILE A 476 8.14 10.29 -39.35
N ARG A 477 7.79 11.57 -39.11
CA ARG A 477 6.70 11.95 -38.21
C ARG A 477 5.34 11.47 -38.71
N GLU A 478 5.06 11.68 -39.99
CA GLU A 478 3.82 11.24 -40.65
C GLU A 478 3.68 9.71 -40.70
N ALA A 479 4.79 8.97 -40.70
CA ALA A 479 4.78 7.50 -40.61
C ALA A 479 4.45 6.98 -39.20
N GLN A 480 4.62 7.79 -38.15
CA GLN A 480 4.30 7.37 -36.79
C GLN A 480 2.79 7.29 -36.58
N ARG A 481 2.37 6.39 -35.69
CA ARG A 481 0.95 6.21 -35.32
C ARG A 481 0.76 6.44 -33.83
N PRO A 482 -0.36 7.06 -33.40
CA PRO A 482 -0.76 7.10 -32.01
C PRO A 482 -0.70 5.71 -31.40
N VAL A 483 -0.25 5.68 -30.16
CA VAL A 483 -0.32 4.47 -29.38
C VAL A 483 -1.66 4.47 -28.66
N ASP A 484 -2.34 3.31 -28.60
CA ASP A 484 -3.68 3.16 -28.01
C ASP A 484 -3.76 3.36 -26.47
N TYR A 485 -2.95 4.24 -25.83
CA TYR A 485 -2.92 4.35 -24.36
C TYR A 485 -2.85 5.77 -23.82
N ALA A 486 -3.65 6.67 -24.35
CA ALA A 486 -4.00 7.89 -23.64
C ALA A 486 -5.38 7.74 -22.96
N GLU A 487 -5.64 6.61 -22.28
CA GLU A 487 -6.96 6.28 -21.71
C GLU A 487 -8.07 6.42 -22.77
N VAL A 488 -9.06 7.29 -22.51
CA VAL A 488 -10.21 7.58 -23.35
C VAL A 488 -9.93 8.74 -24.34
N TYR A 489 -8.67 9.13 -24.51
CA TYR A 489 -8.29 10.26 -25.35
C TYR A 489 -8.81 10.10 -26.78
N PRO A 490 -9.36 11.16 -27.41
CA PRO A 490 -9.94 11.05 -28.74
C PRO A 490 -8.92 10.54 -29.75
N ALA A 491 -9.24 9.44 -30.43
CA ALA A 491 -8.54 9.07 -31.64
C ALA A 491 -8.63 10.22 -32.65
N CYS A 492 -7.59 10.40 -33.46
CA CYS A 492 -7.67 11.31 -34.59
C CYS A 492 -8.83 10.85 -35.50
N GLY A 493 -9.92 11.62 -35.57
CA GLY A 493 -11.09 11.32 -36.41
C GLY A 493 -10.85 11.51 -37.90
N CYS A 494 -9.60 11.56 -38.35
CA CYS A 494 -9.19 11.68 -39.73
C CYS A 494 -8.82 10.31 -40.29
N GLU A 495 -9.02 10.13 -41.61
CA GLU A 495 -8.49 8.97 -42.34
C GLU A 495 -6.96 8.87 -42.24
N ASP A 496 -6.31 10.00 -41.90
CA ASP A 496 -4.90 10.09 -41.55
C ASP A 496 -4.66 9.79 -40.06
N GLN A 497 -4.04 8.64 -39.80
CA GLN A 497 -3.72 8.16 -38.46
C GLN A 497 -2.36 8.65 -37.96
N ALA A 498 -1.73 9.66 -38.57
CA ALA A 498 -0.42 10.14 -38.15
C ALA A 498 -0.41 10.63 -36.67
N LEU A 499 0.67 10.30 -35.96
CA LEU A 499 0.90 10.74 -34.58
C LEU A 499 1.14 12.27 -34.57
N ARG A 500 0.38 13.00 -33.75
CA ARG A 500 0.55 14.45 -33.56
C ARG A 500 1.21 14.76 -32.24
N GLN A 501 1.83 15.94 -32.15
CA GLN A 501 2.47 16.41 -30.92
C GLN A 501 1.51 16.43 -29.71
N LEU A 502 0.22 16.72 -29.94
CA LEU A 502 -0.82 16.66 -28.88
C LEU A 502 -1.05 15.25 -28.34
N ASP A 503 -0.95 14.22 -29.19
CA ASP A 503 -1.12 12.83 -28.79
C ASP A 503 0.08 12.38 -27.92
N LEU A 504 1.29 12.83 -28.29
CA LEU A 504 2.50 12.64 -27.47
C LEU A 504 2.40 13.33 -26.11
N LEU A 505 1.88 14.56 -26.05
CA LEU A 505 1.65 15.27 -24.78
C LEU A 505 0.63 14.53 -23.90
N ALA A 506 -0.39 13.89 -24.47
CA ALA A 506 -1.36 13.10 -23.72
C ALA A 506 -0.72 11.87 -23.06
N GLU A 507 0.10 11.12 -23.80
CA GLU A 507 0.88 9.99 -23.27
C GLU A 507 1.84 10.43 -22.15
N VAL A 508 2.49 11.59 -22.30
CA VAL A 508 3.36 12.16 -21.26
C VAL A 508 2.58 12.49 -19.99
N VAL A 509 1.37 13.05 -20.10
CA VAL A 509 0.50 13.33 -18.93
C VAL A 509 0.18 12.04 -18.18
N VAL A 510 -0.24 10.98 -18.89
CA VAL A 510 -0.56 9.68 -18.29
C VAL A 510 0.68 9.06 -17.64
N ALA A 511 1.80 8.97 -18.36
CA ALA A 511 3.04 8.39 -17.82
C ALA A 511 3.57 9.17 -16.60
N ALA A 512 3.49 10.50 -16.62
CA ALA A 512 3.86 11.34 -15.48
C ALA A 512 2.91 11.14 -14.29
N HIS A 513 1.60 11.03 -14.52
CA HIS A 513 0.63 10.76 -13.47
C HIS A 513 0.87 9.38 -12.83
N MET A 514 1.01 8.33 -13.64
CA MET A 514 1.22 6.94 -13.20
C MET A 514 2.57 6.73 -12.49
N SER A 515 3.61 7.48 -12.88
CA SER A 515 4.90 7.48 -12.18
C SER A 515 4.96 8.39 -10.95
N GLY A 516 3.83 9.00 -10.54
CA GLY A 516 3.74 9.89 -9.38
C GLY A 516 4.35 11.28 -9.58
N GLN A 517 4.78 11.63 -10.78
CA GLN A 517 5.32 12.96 -11.14
C GLN A 517 4.19 13.95 -11.45
N ARG A 518 3.29 14.12 -10.47
CA ARG A 518 2.03 14.88 -10.64
C ARG A 518 2.25 16.33 -11.06
N GLU A 519 3.30 16.99 -10.57
CA GLU A 519 3.63 18.36 -10.98
C GLU A 519 4.04 18.45 -12.44
N ARG A 520 4.81 17.46 -12.93
CA ARG A 520 5.21 17.37 -14.32
C ARG A 520 4.00 17.11 -15.21
N ALA A 521 3.12 16.17 -14.83
CA ALA A 521 1.87 15.90 -15.53
C ALA A 521 1.02 17.17 -15.67
N LEU A 522 0.88 17.95 -14.58
CA LEU A 522 0.12 19.19 -14.58
C LEU A 522 0.74 20.25 -15.50
N ALA A 523 2.07 20.40 -15.50
CA ALA A 523 2.77 21.34 -16.38
C ALA A 523 2.58 21.00 -17.86
N VAL A 524 2.65 19.71 -18.22
CA VAL A 524 2.46 19.22 -19.59
C VAL A 524 1.01 19.38 -20.03
N ALA A 525 0.02 19.03 -19.18
CA ALA A 525 -1.39 19.24 -19.46
C ALA A 525 -1.72 20.72 -19.73
N LYS A 526 -1.14 21.65 -18.95
CA LYS A 526 -1.27 23.10 -19.19
C LYS A 526 -0.63 23.54 -20.50
N ARG A 527 0.49 22.95 -20.91
CA ARG A 527 1.12 23.21 -22.21
C ARG A 527 0.22 22.74 -23.35
N ALA A 528 -0.38 21.56 -23.24
CA ALA A 528 -1.29 21.02 -24.26
C ALA A 528 -2.54 21.89 -24.44
N LEU A 529 -3.16 22.35 -23.34
CA LEU A 529 -4.31 23.27 -23.40
C LEU A 529 -3.97 24.59 -24.11
N ARG A 530 -2.81 25.20 -23.81
CA ARG A 530 -2.36 26.41 -24.51
C ARG A 530 -2.16 26.20 -26.01
N ALA A 531 -1.67 25.02 -26.41
CA ALA A 531 -1.53 24.67 -27.82
C ALA A 531 -2.90 24.52 -28.51
N LEU A 532 -3.89 23.94 -27.82
CA LEU A 532 -5.26 23.80 -28.32
C LEU A 532 -5.97 25.16 -28.48
N ASP A 533 -5.75 26.11 -27.58
CA ASP A 533 -6.34 27.45 -27.68
C ASP A 533 -5.88 28.21 -28.95
N GLY A 534 -4.67 27.92 -29.46
CA GLY A 534 -4.08 28.61 -30.62
C GLY A 534 -4.27 27.95 -31.98
N SER A 535 -4.66 26.66 -32.04
CA SER A 535 -4.53 25.82 -33.26
C SER A 535 -5.86 25.39 -33.90
N GLY A 536 -6.99 25.82 -33.34
CA GLY A 536 -8.33 25.35 -33.74
C GLY A 536 -8.99 24.58 -32.59
N HIS A 537 -10.29 24.86 -32.38
CA HIS A 537 -11.04 24.36 -31.23
C HIS A 537 -11.32 22.86 -31.35
N ASP A 538 -10.53 22.01 -30.68
CA ASP A 538 -10.84 20.59 -30.45
C ASP A 538 -11.35 20.42 -29.00
N PRO A 539 -12.68 20.54 -28.78
CA PRO A 539 -13.24 20.54 -27.44
C PRO A 539 -13.12 19.19 -26.74
N LEU A 540 -13.05 18.06 -27.47
CA LEU A 540 -12.92 16.73 -26.87
C LEU A 540 -11.52 16.52 -26.29
N ARG A 541 -10.46 16.88 -27.03
CA ARG A 541 -9.09 16.81 -26.49
C ARG A 541 -8.90 17.78 -25.34
N ALA A 542 -9.45 18.99 -25.44
CA ALA A 542 -9.40 19.96 -24.35
C ALA A 542 -10.11 19.42 -23.09
N ALA A 543 -11.31 18.86 -23.24
CA ALA A 543 -12.06 18.26 -22.13
C ALA A 543 -11.31 17.10 -21.47
N TRP A 544 -10.63 16.26 -22.25
CA TRP A 544 -9.79 15.20 -21.70
C TRP A 544 -8.63 15.77 -20.85
N PHE A 545 -7.89 16.77 -21.35
CA PHE A 545 -6.80 17.38 -20.58
C PHE A 545 -7.31 18.08 -19.30
N TRP A 546 -8.47 18.73 -19.35
CA TRP A 546 -9.10 19.29 -18.15
C TRP A 546 -9.49 18.21 -17.13
N THR A 547 -10.01 17.08 -17.60
CA THR A 547 -10.33 15.92 -16.74
C THR A 547 -9.08 15.35 -16.08
N GLN A 548 -7.95 15.26 -16.80
CA GLN A 548 -6.68 14.87 -16.20
C GLN A 548 -6.17 15.88 -15.18
N GLN A 549 -6.31 17.19 -15.43
CA GLN A 549 -5.94 18.20 -14.43
C GLN A 549 -6.79 18.10 -13.16
N SER A 550 -8.08 17.81 -13.28
CA SER A 550 -8.96 17.56 -12.12
C SER A 550 -8.39 16.46 -11.21
N LYS A 551 -8.07 15.29 -11.77
CA LYS A 551 -7.42 14.17 -11.04
C LYS A 551 -6.11 14.60 -10.36
N LEU A 552 -5.33 15.48 -11.00
CA LEU A 552 -4.03 15.94 -10.47
C LEU A 552 -4.17 16.97 -9.34
N MET A 553 -5.19 17.83 -9.35
CA MET A 553 -5.38 18.84 -8.30
C MET A 553 -5.65 18.20 -6.94
N GLU A 554 -6.49 17.16 -6.91
CA GLU A 554 -6.75 16.38 -5.69
C GLU A 554 -5.45 15.72 -5.20
N GLY A 555 -4.73 15.02 -6.10
CA GLY A 555 -3.50 14.32 -5.75
C GLY A 555 -2.31 15.21 -5.36
N LEU A 556 -2.37 16.52 -5.63
CA LEU A 556 -1.38 17.54 -5.22
C LEU A 556 -1.85 18.38 -4.02
N ALA A 557 -3.03 18.10 -3.47
CA ALA A 557 -3.67 18.90 -2.42
C ALA A 557 -3.78 20.40 -2.78
N ARG A 558 -4.04 20.72 -4.06
CA ARG A 558 -4.22 22.10 -4.56
C ARG A 558 -5.68 22.48 -4.79
N GLY A 559 -6.60 21.56 -4.56
CA GLY A 559 -8.04 21.73 -4.70
C GLY A 559 -8.73 20.37 -4.81
N ASP A 560 -10.05 20.40 -4.88
CA ASP A 560 -10.89 19.20 -5.10
C ASP A 560 -11.02 18.84 -6.59
N GLY A 561 -10.42 19.62 -7.50
CA GLY A 561 -10.45 19.41 -8.94
C GLY A 561 -11.77 19.76 -9.63
N TRP A 562 -12.74 20.37 -8.92
CA TRP A 562 -14.04 20.68 -9.51
C TRP A 562 -13.97 21.74 -10.60
N ALA A 563 -13.17 22.79 -10.42
CA ALA A 563 -13.06 23.89 -11.38
C ALA A 563 -12.58 23.39 -12.76
N GLU A 564 -11.63 22.46 -12.77
CA GLU A 564 -11.13 21.81 -13.97
C GLU A 564 -12.20 20.89 -14.58
N LEU A 565 -12.87 20.09 -13.74
CA LEU A 565 -13.87 19.11 -14.20
C LEU A 565 -15.14 19.79 -14.76
N SER A 566 -15.60 20.88 -14.13
CA SER A 566 -16.72 21.68 -14.65
C SER A 566 -16.38 22.29 -16.00
N ARG A 567 -15.12 22.69 -16.22
CA ARG A 567 -14.68 23.18 -17.53
C ARG A 567 -14.71 22.08 -18.59
N ALA A 568 -14.28 20.86 -18.26
CA ALA A 568 -14.42 19.70 -19.14
C ALA A 568 -15.89 19.43 -19.50
N GLN A 569 -16.78 19.48 -18.50
CA GLN A 569 -18.23 19.28 -18.68
C GLN A 569 -18.84 20.34 -19.62
N GLU A 570 -18.43 21.60 -19.51
CA GLU A 570 -18.88 22.67 -20.42
C GLU A 570 -18.45 22.42 -21.86
N LEU A 571 -17.21 21.96 -22.07
CA LEU A 571 -16.64 21.73 -23.40
C LEU A 571 -17.33 20.59 -24.16
N VAL A 572 -17.79 19.55 -23.45
CA VAL A 572 -18.50 18.42 -24.08
C VAL A 572 -20.00 18.67 -24.27
N ARG A 573 -20.52 19.77 -23.73
CA ARG A 573 -21.96 20.08 -23.79
C ARG A 573 -22.41 20.31 -25.23
N GLY A 574 -23.44 19.57 -25.65
CA GLY A 574 -24.00 19.67 -26.99
C GLY A 574 -23.21 18.95 -28.09
N LEU A 575 -22.10 18.28 -27.75
CA LEU A 575 -21.36 17.44 -28.69
C LEU A 575 -22.03 16.07 -28.88
N PRO A 576 -21.80 15.40 -30.03
CA PRO A 576 -22.19 14.01 -30.23
C PRO A 576 -21.63 13.08 -29.13
N PRO A 577 -22.30 11.95 -28.83
CA PRO A 577 -21.76 10.94 -27.92
C PRO A 577 -20.36 10.49 -28.34
N SER A 578 -19.44 10.50 -27.39
CA SER A 578 -18.07 10.03 -27.57
C SER A 578 -17.56 9.37 -26.27
N PRO A 579 -16.51 8.54 -26.33
CA PRO A 579 -15.90 7.98 -25.13
C PRO A 579 -15.48 9.06 -24.13
N VAL A 580 -14.88 10.18 -24.58
CA VAL A 580 -14.52 11.30 -23.69
C VAL A 580 -15.75 11.90 -23.01
N HIS A 581 -16.85 12.08 -23.75
CA HIS A 581 -18.08 12.63 -23.18
C HIS A 581 -18.62 11.69 -22.08
N ALA A 582 -18.61 10.37 -22.32
CA ALA A 582 -19.01 9.39 -21.32
C ALA A 582 -18.11 9.44 -20.08
N ASP A 583 -16.78 9.49 -20.26
CA ASP A 583 -15.80 9.58 -19.17
C ASP A 583 -15.96 10.87 -18.35
N VAL A 584 -16.06 12.04 -18.99
CA VAL A 584 -16.30 13.32 -18.32
C VAL A 584 -17.55 13.25 -17.44
N MET A 585 -18.66 12.71 -17.96
CA MET A 585 -19.89 12.59 -17.18
C MET A 585 -19.77 11.56 -16.04
N ALA A 586 -19.04 10.45 -16.24
CA ALA A 586 -18.76 9.47 -15.20
C ALA A 586 -17.91 10.08 -14.06
N GLN A 587 -16.92 10.90 -14.41
CA GLN A 587 -16.06 11.60 -13.47
C GLN A 587 -16.82 12.70 -12.70
N VAL A 588 -17.70 13.45 -13.38
CA VAL A 588 -18.61 14.41 -12.72
C VAL A 588 -19.53 13.70 -11.72
N ALA A 589 -20.13 12.58 -12.12
CA ALA A 589 -20.97 11.78 -11.24
C ALA A 589 -20.18 11.24 -10.03
N GLY A 590 -18.96 10.73 -10.25
CA GLY A 590 -18.09 10.23 -9.18
C GLY A 590 -17.67 11.33 -8.20
N TRP A 591 -17.30 12.51 -8.71
CA TRP A 591 -16.92 13.65 -7.88
C TRP A 591 -18.11 14.16 -7.05
N THR A 592 -19.28 14.33 -7.68
CA THR A 592 -20.48 14.79 -6.99
C THR A 592 -20.94 13.81 -5.92
N MET A 593 -20.82 12.50 -6.15
CA MET A 593 -21.17 11.47 -5.17
C MET A 593 -20.44 11.66 -3.83
N THR A 594 -19.16 12.06 -3.83
CA THR A 594 -18.37 12.21 -2.60
C THR A 594 -18.36 13.63 -2.03
N HIS A 595 -18.48 14.67 -2.87
CA HIS A 595 -18.36 16.06 -2.45
C HIS A 595 -19.70 16.79 -2.30
N ARG A 596 -20.64 16.55 -3.21
CA ARG A 596 -21.94 17.24 -3.28
C ARG A 596 -23.06 16.30 -3.77
N PRO A 597 -23.39 15.26 -3.01
CA PRO A 597 -24.38 14.29 -3.46
C PRO A 597 -25.75 14.96 -3.57
N GLY A 598 -26.49 14.64 -4.64
CA GLY A 598 -27.78 15.26 -4.92
C GLY A 598 -28.31 14.97 -6.33
N PRO A 599 -29.43 15.60 -6.72
CA PRO A 599 -30.11 15.34 -8.00
C PRO A 599 -29.25 15.57 -9.24
N GLU A 600 -28.34 16.56 -9.20
CA GLU A 600 -27.42 16.84 -10.31
C GLU A 600 -26.43 15.69 -10.54
N GLY A 601 -25.93 15.08 -9.46
CA GLY A 601 -25.06 13.91 -9.53
C GLY A 601 -25.77 12.67 -10.08
N LEU A 602 -27.03 12.45 -9.68
CA LEU A 602 -27.87 11.39 -10.24
C LEU A 602 -28.06 11.56 -11.75
N ALA A 603 -28.44 12.75 -12.20
CA ALA A 603 -28.60 13.05 -13.63
C ALA A 603 -27.30 12.89 -14.42
N ALA A 604 -26.16 13.26 -13.83
CA ALA A 604 -24.85 13.05 -14.43
C ALA A 604 -24.52 11.56 -14.57
N ALA A 605 -24.84 10.74 -13.55
CA ALA A 605 -24.63 9.29 -13.58
C ALA A 605 -25.50 8.61 -14.65
N GLU A 606 -26.79 8.96 -14.74
CA GLU A 606 -27.70 8.46 -15.78
C GLU A 606 -27.16 8.78 -17.18
N ARG A 607 -26.73 10.04 -17.38
CA ARG A 607 -26.18 10.47 -18.65
C ARG A 607 -24.87 9.75 -19.01
N ALA A 608 -24.01 9.50 -18.01
CA ALA A 608 -22.77 8.75 -18.20
C ALA A 608 -23.04 7.32 -18.68
N VAL A 609 -24.02 6.62 -18.07
CA VAL A 609 -24.43 5.26 -18.47
C VAL A 609 -24.97 5.25 -19.90
N GLU A 610 -25.85 6.20 -20.23
CA GLU A 610 -26.42 6.32 -21.57
C GLU A 610 -25.34 6.54 -22.64
N LEU A 611 -24.44 7.50 -22.41
CA LEU A 611 -23.34 7.82 -23.33
C LEU A 611 -22.38 6.64 -23.50
N ALA A 612 -21.99 5.99 -22.40
CA ALA A 612 -21.06 4.85 -22.43
C ALA A 612 -21.63 3.68 -23.25
N ARG A 613 -22.94 3.39 -23.12
CA ARG A 613 -23.64 2.40 -23.93
C ARG A 613 -23.65 2.73 -25.41
N MET A 614 -23.95 3.99 -25.76
CA MET A 614 -24.01 4.44 -27.16
C MET A 614 -22.67 4.26 -27.89
N VAL A 615 -21.55 4.41 -27.17
CA VAL A 615 -20.20 4.34 -27.74
C VAL A 615 -19.50 2.99 -27.49
N GLY A 616 -20.17 2.04 -26.83
CA GLY A 616 -19.62 0.71 -26.53
C GLY A 616 -18.49 0.70 -25.50
N ALA A 617 -18.40 1.71 -24.62
CA ALA A 617 -17.38 1.81 -23.57
C ALA A 617 -17.80 1.04 -22.31
N GLU A 618 -17.71 -0.31 -22.35
CA GLU A 618 -18.24 -1.19 -21.29
C GLU A 618 -17.66 -0.91 -19.89
N SER A 619 -16.35 -0.67 -19.76
CA SER A 619 -15.73 -0.38 -18.46
C SER A 619 -16.23 0.95 -17.86
N THR A 620 -16.30 2.01 -18.68
CA THR A 620 -16.90 3.30 -18.29
C THR A 620 -18.37 3.14 -17.92
N GLU A 621 -19.12 2.31 -18.66
CA GLU A 621 -20.51 2.00 -18.34
C GLU A 621 -20.62 1.35 -16.95
N LEU A 622 -19.85 0.31 -16.66
CA LEU A 622 -19.88 -0.37 -15.36
C LEU A 622 -19.52 0.59 -14.21
N ASN A 623 -18.50 1.42 -14.42
CA ASN A 623 -18.09 2.43 -13.45
C ASN A 623 -19.20 3.47 -13.18
N ALA A 624 -19.91 3.92 -14.22
CA ALA A 624 -21.03 4.84 -14.11
C ALA A 624 -22.27 4.19 -13.47
N ARG A 625 -22.58 2.93 -13.82
CA ARG A 625 -23.69 2.15 -13.25
C ARG A 625 -23.51 1.92 -11.75
N LEU A 626 -22.27 1.72 -11.28
CA LEU A 626 -21.97 1.63 -9.86
C LEU A 626 -22.34 2.93 -9.11
N THR A 627 -21.94 4.09 -9.66
CA THR A 627 -22.29 5.41 -9.13
C THR A 627 -23.81 5.65 -9.18
N LEU A 628 -24.46 5.26 -10.27
CA LEU A 628 -25.91 5.37 -10.43
C LEU A 628 -26.66 4.51 -9.40
N GLY A 629 -26.21 3.28 -9.15
CA GLY A 629 -26.78 2.40 -8.13
C GLY A 629 -26.72 3.03 -6.73
N TYR A 630 -25.61 3.68 -6.40
CA TYR A 630 -25.44 4.43 -5.15
C TYR A 630 -26.47 5.58 -5.04
N PHE A 631 -26.55 6.46 -6.04
CA PHE A 631 -27.53 7.56 -6.03
C PHE A 631 -28.99 7.08 -6.03
N THR A 632 -29.27 5.98 -6.72
CA THR A 632 -30.61 5.35 -6.74
C THR A 632 -31.01 4.94 -5.32
N GLY A 633 -30.09 4.29 -4.60
CA GLY A 633 -30.31 3.92 -3.20
C GLY A 633 -30.51 5.13 -2.28
N ASP A 634 -29.67 6.15 -2.41
CA ASP A 634 -29.74 7.39 -1.63
C ASP A 634 -31.03 8.19 -1.86
N SER A 635 -31.58 8.11 -3.08
CA SER A 635 -32.85 8.75 -3.44
C SER A 635 -34.08 8.04 -2.85
N GLY A 636 -33.90 6.82 -2.30
CA GLY A 636 -34.93 6.05 -1.60
C GLY A 636 -35.28 4.71 -2.24
N ASP A 637 -34.82 4.42 -3.46
CA ASP A 637 -35.01 3.12 -4.12
C ASP A 637 -33.82 2.17 -3.84
N THR A 638 -33.69 1.82 -2.56
CA THR A 638 -32.56 1.03 -2.03
C THR A 638 -32.40 -0.33 -2.70
N GLU A 639 -33.49 -1.08 -2.91
CA GLU A 639 -33.40 -2.42 -3.50
C GLU A 639 -32.87 -2.37 -4.93
N ARG A 640 -33.38 -1.44 -5.73
CA ARG A 640 -32.92 -1.28 -7.12
C ARG A 640 -31.47 -0.85 -7.17
N GLY A 641 -31.07 0.10 -6.31
CA GLY A 641 -29.68 0.54 -6.19
C GLY A 641 -28.73 -0.61 -5.88
N LEU A 642 -29.00 -1.37 -4.83
CA LEU A 642 -28.17 -2.51 -4.41
C LEU A 642 -28.16 -3.64 -5.46
N ALA A 643 -29.30 -3.94 -6.09
CA ALA A 643 -29.38 -4.96 -7.14
C ALA A 643 -28.49 -4.60 -8.34
N GLU A 644 -28.49 -3.33 -8.74
CA GLU A 644 -27.66 -2.83 -9.83
C GLU A 644 -26.17 -2.92 -9.48
N MET A 645 -25.76 -2.53 -8.27
CA MET A 645 -24.38 -2.63 -7.81
C MET A 645 -23.90 -4.10 -7.78
N ARG A 646 -24.73 -5.05 -7.35
CA ARG A 646 -24.41 -6.49 -7.37
C ARG A 646 -24.23 -7.03 -8.79
N GLU A 647 -25.06 -6.59 -9.74
CA GLU A 647 -24.89 -6.95 -11.16
C GLU A 647 -23.57 -6.42 -11.72
N VAL A 648 -23.22 -5.17 -11.41
CA VAL A 648 -21.94 -4.58 -11.81
C VAL A 648 -20.77 -5.39 -11.25
N CYS A 649 -20.80 -5.79 -9.98
CA CYS A 649 -19.73 -6.59 -9.39
C CYS A 649 -19.60 -7.96 -10.08
N ARG A 650 -20.71 -8.64 -10.33
CA ARG A 650 -20.72 -9.91 -11.08
C ARG A 650 -20.14 -9.76 -12.48
N ARG A 651 -20.51 -8.70 -13.21
CA ARG A 651 -20.00 -8.44 -14.56
C ARG A 651 -18.51 -8.08 -14.55
N ALA A 652 -18.06 -7.26 -13.61
CA ALA A 652 -16.64 -6.91 -13.45
C ALA A 652 -15.77 -8.15 -13.16
N VAL A 653 -16.26 -9.07 -12.30
CA VAL A 653 -15.58 -10.36 -12.05
C VAL A 653 -15.53 -11.22 -13.31
N ALA A 654 -16.64 -11.32 -14.06
CA ALA A 654 -16.70 -12.12 -15.28
C ALA A 654 -15.78 -11.59 -16.40
N LEU A 655 -15.60 -10.27 -16.48
CA LEU A 655 -14.71 -9.62 -17.44
C LEU A 655 -13.24 -9.61 -16.97
N GLY A 656 -13.00 -9.82 -15.68
CA GLY A 656 -11.68 -9.56 -15.09
C GLY A 656 -11.30 -8.08 -15.11
N ASP A 657 -12.28 -7.17 -15.04
CA ASP A 657 -12.05 -5.72 -15.10
C ASP A 657 -11.59 -5.19 -13.74
N ILE A 658 -10.28 -5.18 -13.56
CA ILE A 658 -9.59 -4.77 -12.33
C ILE A 658 -9.92 -3.32 -11.95
N SER A 659 -10.13 -2.45 -12.95
CA SER A 659 -10.38 -1.03 -12.76
C SER A 659 -11.69 -0.75 -12.00
N VAL A 660 -12.68 -1.65 -12.15
CA VAL A 660 -13.99 -1.54 -11.50
C VAL A 660 -14.08 -2.44 -10.26
N LEU A 661 -13.38 -3.59 -10.25
CA LEU A 661 -13.46 -4.60 -9.18
C LEU A 661 -13.23 -4.04 -7.78
N GLY A 662 -12.17 -3.25 -7.60
CA GLY A 662 -11.84 -2.62 -6.31
C GLY A 662 -12.96 -1.70 -5.84
N ARG A 663 -13.43 -0.80 -6.71
CA ARG A 663 -14.49 0.17 -6.41
C ARG A 663 -15.84 -0.51 -6.14
N CYS A 664 -16.14 -1.59 -6.87
CA CYS A 664 -17.44 -2.26 -6.78
C CYS A 664 -17.70 -2.86 -5.40
N TYR A 665 -16.79 -3.70 -4.91
CA TYR A 665 -16.96 -4.35 -3.59
C TYR A 665 -16.87 -3.35 -2.44
N VAL A 666 -15.99 -2.34 -2.54
CA VAL A 666 -15.88 -1.28 -1.53
C VAL A 666 -17.21 -0.52 -1.42
N ASN A 667 -17.78 -0.09 -2.54
CA ASN A 667 -19.02 0.69 -2.54
C ASN A 667 -20.23 -0.16 -2.19
N LEU A 668 -20.33 -1.41 -2.67
CA LEU A 668 -21.45 -2.30 -2.35
C LEU A 668 -21.52 -2.61 -0.86
N ALA A 669 -20.40 -3.02 -0.25
CA ALA A 669 -20.36 -3.27 1.19
C ALA A 669 -20.72 -2.01 2.00
N SER A 670 -20.24 -0.83 1.58
CA SER A 670 -20.59 0.44 2.21
C SER A 670 -22.08 0.78 2.06
N ALA A 671 -22.68 0.53 0.89
CA ALA A 671 -24.09 0.81 0.63
C ALA A 671 -25.01 -0.13 1.43
N GLU A 672 -24.68 -1.42 1.50
CA GLU A 672 -25.40 -2.41 2.31
C GLU A 672 -25.37 -2.04 3.80
N GLU A 673 -24.19 -1.67 4.33
CA GLU A 673 -24.06 -1.16 5.70
C GLU A 673 -24.91 0.10 5.92
N GLY A 674 -24.86 1.05 4.99
CA GLY A 674 -25.54 2.33 5.13
C GLY A 674 -27.06 2.22 5.28
N VAL A 675 -27.65 1.14 4.77
CA VAL A 675 -29.10 0.87 4.86
C VAL A 675 -29.47 -0.13 5.97
N GLY A 676 -28.50 -0.54 6.78
CA GLY A 676 -28.69 -1.42 7.94
C GLY A 676 -28.61 -2.92 7.63
N ARG A 677 -28.08 -3.32 6.47
CA ARG A 677 -27.87 -4.72 6.07
C ARG A 677 -26.45 -5.18 6.43
N SER A 678 -26.06 -5.01 7.69
CA SER A 678 -24.68 -5.23 8.14
C SER A 678 -24.19 -6.67 7.94
N ALA A 679 -25.07 -7.68 8.03
CA ALA A 679 -24.72 -9.07 7.76
C ALA A 679 -24.36 -9.31 6.28
N GLU A 680 -25.18 -8.80 5.35
CA GLU A 680 -24.89 -8.85 3.90
C GLU A 680 -23.58 -8.10 3.58
N ALA A 681 -23.37 -6.93 4.20
CA ALA A 681 -22.16 -6.14 4.01
C ALA A 681 -20.89 -6.89 4.44
N VAL A 682 -20.94 -7.68 5.51
CA VAL A 682 -19.83 -8.56 5.94
C VAL A 682 -19.55 -9.63 4.88
N GLU A 683 -20.59 -10.32 4.39
CA GLU A 683 -20.44 -11.35 3.36
C GLU A 683 -19.82 -10.77 2.08
N THR A 684 -20.33 -9.64 1.61
CA THR A 684 -19.80 -8.89 0.46
C THR A 684 -18.34 -8.49 0.67
N ALA A 685 -18.00 -7.97 1.85
CA ALA A 685 -16.64 -7.54 2.15
C ALA A 685 -15.65 -8.71 2.24
N GLU A 686 -16.05 -9.85 2.81
CA GLU A 686 -15.22 -11.06 2.88
C GLU A 686 -15.03 -11.73 1.50
N GLU A 687 -16.07 -11.75 0.67
CA GLU A 687 -15.98 -12.19 -0.73
C GLU A 687 -15.04 -11.29 -1.53
N GLY A 688 -15.29 -9.98 -1.50
CA GLY A 688 -14.47 -8.99 -2.19
C GLY A 688 -13.01 -9.05 -1.72
N ALA A 689 -12.76 -9.23 -0.42
CA ALA A 689 -11.40 -9.33 0.10
C ALA A 689 -10.66 -10.56 -0.45
N ARG A 690 -11.34 -11.70 -0.60
CA ARG A 690 -10.77 -12.91 -1.23
C ARG A 690 -10.48 -12.72 -2.72
N ILE A 691 -11.33 -11.98 -3.44
CA ILE A 691 -11.14 -11.69 -4.87
C ILE A 691 -9.97 -10.72 -5.05
N LEU A 692 -10.00 -9.59 -4.36
CA LEU A 692 -8.97 -8.56 -4.44
C LEU A 692 -7.61 -9.07 -3.95
N ASP A 693 -7.58 -10.03 -3.02
CA ASP A 693 -6.34 -10.71 -2.61
C ASP A 693 -5.73 -11.50 -3.77
N ARG A 694 -6.54 -12.28 -4.50
CA ARG A 694 -6.05 -13.04 -5.67
C ARG A 694 -5.58 -12.14 -6.80
N VAL A 695 -6.17 -10.95 -6.95
CA VAL A 695 -5.81 -9.98 -7.99
C VAL A 695 -4.68 -9.06 -7.53
N GLY A 696 -4.34 -8.99 -6.24
CA GLY A 696 -3.22 -8.17 -5.74
C GLY A 696 -3.54 -6.67 -5.57
N LEU A 697 -4.81 -6.30 -5.41
CA LEU A 697 -5.25 -4.91 -5.18
C LEU A 697 -5.21 -4.54 -3.68
N VAL A 698 -4.02 -4.24 -3.17
CA VAL A 698 -3.78 -4.07 -1.73
C VAL A 698 -4.52 -2.87 -1.12
N ASP A 699 -4.53 -1.70 -1.77
CA ASP A 699 -5.18 -0.52 -1.21
C ASP A 699 -6.71 -0.64 -1.24
N SER A 700 -7.29 -1.20 -2.31
CA SER A 700 -8.73 -1.52 -2.35
C SER A 700 -9.13 -2.53 -1.26
N ARG A 701 -8.25 -3.49 -0.92
CA ARG A 701 -8.46 -4.38 0.24
C ARG A 701 -8.45 -3.61 1.54
N ALA A 702 -7.56 -2.62 1.70
CA ALA A 702 -7.51 -1.79 2.90
C ALA A 702 -8.85 -1.08 3.12
N TRP A 703 -9.39 -0.43 2.06
CA TRP A 703 -10.73 0.16 2.06
C TRP A 703 -11.81 -0.83 2.47
N LEU A 704 -11.81 -2.02 1.86
CA LEU A 704 -12.82 -3.03 2.13
C LEU A 704 -12.78 -3.55 3.57
N TYR A 705 -11.58 -3.72 4.15
CA TYR A 705 -11.42 -4.03 5.57
C TYR A 705 -11.91 -2.90 6.49
N GLY A 706 -11.85 -1.64 6.03
CA GLY A 706 -12.36 -0.49 6.76
C GLY A 706 -13.89 -0.48 6.83
N ASN A 707 -14.54 -0.90 5.74
CA ASN A 707 -15.99 -1.12 5.68
C ASN A 707 -16.41 -2.36 6.48
N LEU A 708 -15.64 -3.46 6.37
CA LEU A 708 -15.85 -4.66 7.18
C LEU A 708 -15.80 -4.34 8.68
N ALA A 709 -14.86 -3.51 9.12
CA ALA A 709 -14.77 -3.08 10.51
C ALA A 709 -16.03 -2.32 10.99
N GLU A 710 -16.64 -1.50 10.12
CA GLU A 710 -17.89 -0.81 10.43
C GLU A 710 -19.06 -1.78 10.59
N SER A 711 -19.25 -2.69 9.63
CA SER A 711 -20.36 -3.65 9.69
C SER A 711 -20.21 -4.63 10.85
N LEU A 712 -18.99 -5.07 11.15
CA LEU A 712 -18.72 -5.89 12.34
C LEU A 712 -18.99 -5.13 13.64
N PHE A 713 -18.76 -3.81 13.68
CA PHE A 713 -19.12 -2.99 14.82
C PHE A 713 -20.64 -2.94 15.02
N SER A 714 -21.40 -2.70 13.93
CA SER A 714 -22.87 -2.67 13.94
C SER A 714 -23.47 -3.98 14.46
N LEU A 715 -22.91 -5.13 14.04
CA LEU A 715 -23.30 -6.47 14.50
C LEU A 715 -22.84 -6.83 15.93
N GLY A 716 -22.08 -5.97 16.61
CA GLY A 716 -21.54 -6.26 17.94
C GLY A 716 -20.30 -7.17 17.98
N ARG A 717 -19.71 -7.49 16.82
CA ARG A 717 -18.50 -8.32 16.70
C ARG A 717 -17.22 -7.49 16.89
N TRP A 718 -17.11 -6.78 18.02
CA TRP A 718 -16.10 -5.71 18.21
C TRP A 718 -14.64 -6.17 18.19
N GLY A 719 -14.35 -7.40 18.63
CA GLY A 719 -12.99 -7.95 18.53
C GLY A 719 -12.55 -8.14 17.07
N GLU A 720 -13.47 -8.61 16.21
CA GLU A 720 -13.22 -8.78 14.78
C GLU A 720 -13.19 -7.43 14.06
N ALA A 721 -14.05 -6.48 14.46
CA ALA A 721 -14.02 -5.11 13.96
C ALA A 721 -12.66 -4.43 14.20
N GLU A 722 -12.10 -4.60 15.40
CA GLU A 722 -10.78 -4.07 15.73
C GLU A 722 -9.67 -4.73 14.90
N ALA A 723 -9.72 -6.05 14.72
CA ALA A 723 -8.78 -6.77 13.89
C ALA A 723 -8.84 -6.29 12.42
N ALA A 724 -10.04 -6.06 11.89
CA ALA A 724 -10.25 -5.51 10.56
C ALA A 724 -9.70 -4.08 10.44
N ALA A 725 -9.98 -3.19 11.40
CA ALA A 725 -9.45 -1.81 11.38
C ALA A 725 -7.91 -1.78 11.45
N ARG A 726 -7.29 -2.63 12.30
CA ARG A 726 -5.82 -2.79 12.34
C ARG A 726 -5.27 -3.38 11.05
N LYS A 727 -6.03 -4.22 10.34
CA LYS A 727 -5.66 -4.74 9.03
C LYS A 727 -5.72 -3.65 7.95
N THR A 728 -6.74 -2.80 7.94
CA THR A 728 -6.77 -1.59 7.08
C THR A 728 -5.54 -0.74 7.28
N ARG A 729 -5.18 -0.40 8.52
CA ARG A 729 -3.99 0.41 8.83
C ARG A 729 -2.69 -0.19 8.31
N ARG A 730 -2.58 -1.53 8.27
CA ARG A 730 -1.39 -2.24 7.77
C ARG A 730 -1.32 -2.29 6.25
N LEU A 731 -2.46 -2.39 5.57
CA LEU A 731 -2.54 -2.52 4.11
C LEU A 731 -2.63 -1.16 3.39
N ALA A 732 -3.02 -0.10 4.10
CA ALA A 732 -3.21 1.23 3.54
C ALA A 732 -1.93 1.77 2.88
N LEU A 733 -2.07 2.22 1.63
CA LEU A 733 -1.04 2.96 0.91
C LEU A 733 -1.40 4.46 0.82
N GLY A 734 -2.70 4.78 0.79
CA GLY A 734 -3.23 6.14 0.78
C GLY A 734 -3.51 6.72 2.17
N THR A 735 -3.59 8.06 2.27
CA THR A 735 -3.89 8.74 3.54
C THR A 735 -5.33 8.50 4.00
N LYS A 736 -6.32 8.48 3.09
CA LYS A 736 -7.73 8.28 3.44
C LYS A 736 -7.99 6.90 4.10
N PRO A 737 -7.48 5.75 3.60
CA PRO A 737 -7.54 4.47 4.32
C PRO A 737 -6.93 4.49 5.72
N HIS A 738 -5.79 5.18 5.92
CA HIS A 738 -5.23 5.36 7.26
C HIS A 738 -6.18 6.15 8.17
N GLY A 739 -6.78 7.22 7.65
CA GLY A 739 -7.81 7.99 8.35
C GLY A 739 -9.03 7.15 8.72
N THR A 740 -9.50 6.29 7.80
CA THR A 740 -10.61 5.36 8.05
C THR A 740 -10.25 4.37 9.16
N ALA A 741 -9.07 3.75 9.12
CA ALA A 741 -8.64 2.84 10.19
C ALA A 741 -8.63 3.53 11.57
N ALA A 742 -8.04 4.72 11.64
CA ALA A 742 -7.99 5.52 12.87
C ALA A 742 -9.41 5.90 13.35
N ASN A 743 -10.31 6.27 12.44
CA ASN A 743 -11.71 6.55 12.79
C ASN A 743 -12.44 5.33 13.38
N ARG A 744 -12.26 4.13 12.79
CA ARG A 744 -12.86 2.89 13.31
C ARG A 744 -12.31 2.52 14.70
N LEU A 745 -11.01 2.71 14.91
CA LEU A 745 -10.39 2.49 16.22
C LEU A 745 -10.89 3.50 17.26
N ALA A 746 -11.08 4.77 16.88
CA ALA A 746 -11.68 5.77 17.75
C ALA A 746 -13.13 5.42 18.12
N GLN A 747 -13.94 4.92 17.17
CA GLN A 747 -15.30 4.44 17.42
C GLN A 747 -15.33 3.29 18.44
N LEU A 748 -14.47 2.29 18.29
CA LEU A 748 -14.36 1.17 19.23
C LEU A 748 -13.91 1.64 20.62
N ALA A 749 -12.91 2.52 20.68
CA ALA A 749 -12.40 3.09 21.93
C ALA A 749 -13.50 3.88 22.68
N LEU A 750 -14.29 4.70 21.96
CA LEU A 750 -15.42 5.42 22.56
C LEU A 750 -16.47 4.47 23.14
N ALA A 751 -16.86 3.44 22.39
CA ALA A 751 -17.85 2.46 22.83
C ALA A 751 -17.40 1.64 24.06
N ARG A 752 -16.08 1.40 24.20
CA ARG A 752 -15.45 0.74 25.36
C ARG A 752 -15.10 1.69 26.51
N GLY A 753 -15.22 3.01 26.29
CA GLY A 753 -14.86 4.02 27.28
C GLY A 753 -13.36 4.29 27.42
N GLU A 754 -12.55 3.98 26.42
CA GLU A 754 -11.10 4.22 26.36
C GLU A 754 -10.80 5.64 25.84
N TRP A 755 -11.15 6.66 26.62
CA TRP A 755 -11.20 8.06 26.19
C TRP A 755 -9.90 8.61 25.59
N ASP A 756 -8.76 8.28 26.19
CA ASP A 756 -7.46 8.78 25.72
C ASP A 756 -7.03 8.10 24.42
N THR A 757 -7.37 6.83 24.25
CA THR A 757 -7.17 6.11 22.98
C THR A 757 -8.05 6.70 21.90
N ALA A 758 -9.32 6.96 22.21
CA ALA A 758 -10.25 7.61 21.29
C ALA A 758 -9.74 9.00 20.84
N GLU A 759 -9.22 9.81 21.76
CA GLU A 759 -8.67 11.14 21.44
C GLU A 759 -7.44 11.06 20.53
N ARG A 760 -6.51 10.14 20.80
CA ARG A 760 -5.32 9.93 19.94
C ARG A 760 -5.69 9.47 18.54
N GLU A 761 -6.55 8.45 18.43
CA GLU A 761 -6.97 7.90 17.14
C GLU A 761 -7.83 8.91 16.35
N LEU A 762 -8.65 9.73 17.03
CA LEU A 762 -9.40 10.80 16.39
C LEU A 762 -8.48 11.92 15.86
N ALA A 763 -7.41 12.26 16.59
CA ALA A 763 -6.39 13.20 16.10
C ALA A 763 -5.68 12.66 14.86
N ALA A 764 -5.29 11.38 14.88
CA ALA A 764 -4.69 10.71 13.72
C ALA A 764 -5.63 10.67 12.51
N ALA A 765 -6.93 10.41 12.71
CA ALA A 765 -7.91 10.43 11.64
C ALA A 765 -8.00 11.81 10.95
N ARG A 766 -8.02 12.90 11.74
CA ARG A 766 -8.05 14.28 11.21
C ARG A 766 -6.78 14.63 10.44
N GLU A 767 -5.62 14.22 10.94
CA GLU A 767 -4.33 14.43 10.26
C GLU A 767 -4.32 13.74 8.90
N HIS A 768 -4.75 12.47 8.85
CA HIS A 768 -4.77 11.70 7.62
C HIS A 768 -5.80 12.18 6.58
N TYR A 769 -6.99 12.60 7.00
CA TYR A 769 -7.97 13.20 6.07
C TYR A 769 -7.54 14.58 5.58
N GLY A 770 -6.78 15.32 6.37
CA GLY A 770 -6.29 16.66 6.05
C GLY A 770 -7.26 17.77 6.43
N ALA A 771 -6.70 18.93 6.79
CA ALA A 771 -7.45 20.07 7.33
C ALA A 771 -8.44 20.75 6.35
N HIS A 772 -8.33 20.44 5.05
CA HIS A 772 -9.15 21.04 3.99
C HIS A 772 -10.14 20.06 3.36
N ASN A 773 -10.28 18.85 3.91
CA ASN A 773 -11.24 17.88 3.41
C ASN A 773 -12.68 18.35 3.67
N THR A 774 -13.47 18.47 2.60
CA THR A 774 -14.87 18.89 2.64
C THR A 774 -15.85 17.73 2.43
N GLU A 775 -15.36 16.52 2.18
CA GLU A 775 -16.21 15.34 1.92
C GLU A 775 -17.10 15.00 3.14
N PRO A 776 -18.44 15.07 3.02
CA PRO A 776 -19.38 14.84 4.13
C PRO A 776 -19.21 13.48 4.82
N GLN A 777 -18.87 12.45 4.06
CA GLN A 777 -18.69 11.09 4.57
C GLN A 777 -17.58 10.97 5.63
N TYR A 778 -16.56 11.82 5.60
CA TYR A 778 -15.51 11.86 6.62
C TYR A 778 -15.77 12.93 7.68
N THR A 779 -16.22 14.11 7.27
CA THR A 779 -16.45 15.23 8.20
C THR A 779 -17.56 14.91 9.21
N LEU A 780 -18.66 14.28 8.77
CA LEU A 780 -19.75 13.88 9.65
C LEU A 780 -19.35 12.75 10.61
N GLN A 781 -18.57 11.77 10.15
CA GLN A 781 -18.03 10.72 11.02
C GLN A 781 -17.14 11.31 12.11
N VAL A 782 -16.18 12.16 11.74
CA VAL A 782 -15.27 12.82 12.69
C VAL A 782 -16.05 13.70 13.66
N ALA A 783 -16.98 14.52 13.18
CA ALA A 783 -17.80 15.37 14.04
C ALA A 783 -18.64 14.56 15.04
N GLY A 784 -19.21 13.43 14.60
CA GLY A 784 -19.94 12.52 15.48
C GLY A 784 -19.07 11.97 16.61
N ARG A 785 -17.83 11.56 16.32
CA ARG A 785 -16.88 11.07 17.35
C ARG A 785 -16.43 12.17 18.30
N VAL A 786 -16.29 13.40 17.80
CA VAL A 786 -15.94 14.57 18.64
C VAL A 786 -17.08 14.87 19.60
N ILE A 787 -18.34 14.87 19.12
CA ILE A 787 -19.53 15.05 19.95
C ILE A 787 -19.59 13.96 21.02
N GLU A 788 -19.36 12.70 20.66
CA GLU A 788 -19.36 11.57 21.61
C GLU A 788 -18.27 11.73 22.69
N LEU A 789 -17.03 12.08 22.31
CA LEU A 789 -15.93 12.31 23.26
C LEU A 789 -16.18 13.54 24.15
N ALA A 790 -16.71 14.63 23.59
CA ALA A 790 -17.05 15.83 24.34
C ALA A 790 -18.17 15.56 25.35
N ALA A 791 -19.21 14.84 24.93
CA ALA A 791 -20.31 14.40 25.79
C ALA A 791 -19.80 13.50 26.94
N ALA A 792 -18.94 12.52 26.63
CA ALA A 792 -18.35 11.63 27.63
C ALA A 792 -17.50 12.37 28.69
N ARG A 793 -16.89 13.51 28.32
CA ARG A 793 -16.15 14.40 29.24
C ARG A 793 -17.01 15.54 29.83
N GLY A 794 -18.31 15.60 29.55
CA GLY A 794 -19.21 16.64 30.08
C GLY A 794 -19.00 18.03 29.48
N ARG A 795 -18.38 18.13 28.30
CA ARG A 795 -18.06 19.39 27.60
C ARG A 795 -19.21 19.82 26.68
N ILE A 796 -20.36 20.16 27.26
CA ILE A 796 -21.58 20.47 26.50
C ILE A 796 -21.45 21.65 25.53
N LEU A 797 -20.67 22.68 25.88
CA LEU A 797 -20.46 23.83 24.99
C LEU A 797 -19.70 23.44 23.71
N GLU A 798 -18.79 22.47 23.81
CA GLU A 798 -18.08 21.92 22.65
C GLU A 798 -19.01 21.05 21.79
N VAL A 799 -19.89 20.25 22.41
CA VAL A 799 -20.95 19.52 21.69
C VAL A 799 -21.80 20.49 20.86
N ARG A 800 -22.25 21.60 21.46
CA ARG A 800 -23.04 22.62 20.76
C ARG A 800 -22.26 23.30 19.65
N ALA A 801 -21.01 23.69 19.89
CA ALA A 801 -20.18 24.33 18.87
C ALA A 801 -19.97 23.43 17.64
N VAL A 802 -19.73 22.13 17.85
CA VAL A 802 -19.58 21.16 16.75
C VAL A 802 -20.93 20.89 16.07
N LEU A 803 -22.01 20.79 16.83
CA LEU A 803 -23.36 20.65 16.27
C LEU A 803 -23.72 21.85 15.38
N ASP A 804 -23.46 23.07 15.83
CA ASP A 804 -23.74 24.29 15.08
C ASP A 804 -23.00 24.28 13.73
N GLN A 805 -21.70 23.93 13.76
CA GLN A 805 -20.89 23.79 12.54
C GLN A 805 -21.46 22.76 11.56
N VAL A 806 -21.86 21.58 12.06
CA VAL A 806 -22.40 20.51 11.22
C VAL A 806 -23.78 20.85 10.67
N VAL A 807 -24.66 21.45 11.47
CA VAL A 807 -26.00 21.85 11.03
C VAL A 807 -25.93 22.99 10.01
N GLU A 808 -24.98 23.92 10.16
CA GLU A 808 -24.72 24.98 9.19
C GLU A 808 -24.19 24.41 7.86
N ALA A 809 -23.27 23.44 7.90
CA ALA A 809 -22.79 22.74 6.71
C ALA A 809 -23.87 21.87 6.04
N GLY A 810 -24.81 21.34 6.83
CA GLY A 810 -25.94 20.54 6.36
C GLY A 810 -25.66 19.03 6.28
N PHE A 811 -26.72 18.29 5.95
CA PHE A 811 -26.70 16.82 5.81
C PHE A 811 -27.10 16.44 4.39
N PRO A 812 -26.14 16.37 3.46
CA PRO A 812 -26.46 16.05 2.08
C PRO A 812 -26.91 14.58 1.94
N PRO A 813 -27.71 14.24 0.91
CA PRO A 813 -28.14 12.87 0.64
C PRO A 813 -26.99 11.85 0.66
N GLY A 814 -27.28 10.62 1.05
CA GLY A 814 -26.29 9.53 1.18
C GLY A 814 -25.49 9.51 2.47
N ASN A 815 -25.70 10.49 3.35
CA ASN A 815 -24.99 10.60 4.63
C ASN A 815 -25.91 10.42 5.85
N GLN A 816 -27.13 9.92 5.63
CA GLN A 816 -28.13 9.69 6.68
C GLN A 816 -27.61 8.74 7.76
N ARG A 817 -26.82 7.72 7.38
CA ARG A 817 -26.16 6.77 8.28
C ARG A 817 -25.25 7.44 9.33
N TYR A 818 -24.69 8.61 9.04
CA TYR A 818 -23.85 9.38 9.97
C TYR A 818 -24.63 10.49 10.65
N ALA A 819 -25.57 11.12 9.94
CA ALA A 819 -26.39 12.21 10.45
C ALA A 819 -27.25 11.78 11.64
N TRP A 820 -27.98 10.66 11.52
CA TRP A 820 -28.93 10.23 12.55
C TRP A 820 -28.26 9.87 13.89
N PRO A 821 -27.20 9.04 13.94
CA PRO A 821 -26.48 8.79 15.19
C PRO A 821 -25.84 10.04 15.80
N LEU A 822 -25.34 10.97 14.97
CA LEU A 822 -24.75 12.22 15.43
C LEU A 822 -25.80 13.11 16.13
N LEU A 823 -26.96 13.32 15.49
CA LEU A 823 -28.05 14.11 16.06
C LEU A 823 -28.55 13.50 17.37
N TYR A 824 -28.73 12.18 17.40
CA TYR A 824 -29.08 11.46 18.62
C TYR A 824 -28.05 11.65 19.73
N THR A 825 -26.76 11.54 19.43
CA THR A 825 -25.69 11.70 20.43
C THR A 825 -25.65 13.13 21.00
N ALA A 826 -25.86 14.15 20.16
CA ALA A 826 -25.98 15.52 20.60
C ALA A 826 -27.21 15.74 21.50
N ALA A 827 -28.38 15.19 21.13
CA ALA A 827 -29.58 15.26 21.96
C ALA A 827 -29.42 14.53 23.30
N ALA A 828 -28.76 13.37 23.30
CA ALA A 828 -28.44 12.62 24.52
C ALA A 828 -27.47 13.40 25.43
N ALA A 829 -26.55 14.19 24.87
CA ALA A 829 -25.68 15.07 25.64
C ALA A 829 -26.46 16.22 26.29
N GLU A 830 -27.41 16.83 25.57
CA GLU A 830 -28.29 17.86 26.12
C GLU A 830 -29.19 17.32 27.23
N SER A 831 -29.74 16.13 27.05
CA SER A 831 -30.60 15.49 28.05
C SER A 831 -29.82 15.08 29.30
N ALA A 832 -28.59 14.59 29.15
CA ALA A 832 -27.69 14.29 30.26
C ALA A 832 -27.21 15.56 31.01
N ALA A 833 -27.09 16.69 30.31
CA ALA A 833 -26.69 17.97 30.90
C ALA A 833 -27.87 18.75 31.52
N ARG A 834 -29.08 18.20 31.52
CA ARG A 834 -30.28 18.82 32.07
C ARG A 834 -30.14 19.10 33.57
N GLY A 835 -30.44 20.33 34.00
CA GLY A 835 -30.31 20.77 35.39
C GLY A 835 -28.93 21.31 35.77
N LEU A 836 -27.93 21.23 34.88
CA LEU A 836 -26.60 21.82 35.13
C LEU A 836 -26.62 23.33 34.88
N PRO A 837 -26.27 24.19 35.87
CA PRO A 837 -26.29 25.65 35.70
C PRO A 837 -25.43 26.14 34.54
N THR A 838 -24.31 25.47 34.26
CA THR A 838 -23.40 25.79 33.15
C THR A 838 -23.91 25.34 31.78
N ALA A 839 -24.91 24.46 31.74
CA ALA A 839 -25.50 23.94 30.50
C ALA A 839 -26.86 24.57 30.17
N GLU A 840 -27.56 25.19 31.14
CA GLU A 840 -28.86 25.83 30.89
C GLU A 840 -28.82 26.93 29.80
N PRO A 841 -27.87 27.88 29.82
CA PRO A 841 -27.82 28.90 28.78
C PRO A 841 -27.61 28.29 27.40
N GLY A 842 -28.49 28.58 26.43
CA GLY A 842 -28.40 28.07 25.06
C GLY A 842 -29.02 26.69 24.81
N ARG A 843 -29.54 25.98 25.83
CA ARG A 843 -30.17 24.65 25.62
C ARG A 843 -31.36 24.72 24.68
N GLY A 844 -32.30 25.65 24.91
CA GLY A 844 -33.50 25.76 24.08
C GLY A 844 -33.17 25.99 22.60
N GLU A 845 -32.12 26.76 22.32
CA GLU A 845 -31.62 27.00 20.97
C GLU A 845 -31.01 25.73 20.35
N ALA A 846 -30.19 25.00 21.11
CA ALA A 846 -29.62 23.72 20.68
C ALA A 846 -30.71 22.68 20.36
N LEU A 847 -31.73 22.55 21.22
CA LEU A 847 -32.87 21.63 20.98
C LEU A 847 -33.71 22.05 19.77
N ALA A 848 -33.94 23.34 19.57
CA ALA A 848 -34.61 23.86 18.38
C ALA A 848 -33.81 23.55 17.10
N ARG A 849 -32.47 23.70 17.15
CA ARG A 849 -31.57 23.33 16.04
C ARG A 849 -31.62 21.85 15.73
N LEU A 850 -31.57 20.97 16.73
CA LEU A 850 -31.67 19.52 16.55
C LEU A 850 -32.98 19.13 15.85
N ARG A 851 -34.12 19.72 16.26
CA ARG A 851 -35.42 19.50 15.59
C ARG A 851 -35.42 20.01 14.15
N ALA A 852 -34.87 21.20 13.92
CA ALA A 852 -34.80 21.78 12.58
C ALA A 852 -33.92 20.93 11.66
N ALA A 853 -32.81 20.42 12.17
CA ALA A 853 -31.92 19.50 11.46
C ALA A 853 -32.62 18.17 11.15
N ALA A 854 -33.24 17.51 12.14
CA ALA A 854 -33.93 16.23 11.98
C ALA A 854 -35.00 16.27 10.88
N LYS A 855 -35.75 17.38 10.76
CA LYS A 855 -36.76 17.57 9.71
C LYS A 855 -36.19 17.57 8.28
N ARG A 856 -34.89 17.83 8.12
CA ARG A 856 -34.21 17.90 6.82
C ARG A 856 -33.52 16.58 6.44
N VAL A 857 -33.39 15.63 7.36
CA VAL A 857 -32.74 14.34 7.11
C VAL A 857 -33.81 13.31 6.74
N ALA A 858 -33.62 12.61 5.63
CA ALA A 858 -34.54 11.57 5.18
C ALA A 858 -34.38 10.26 6.00
N GLN A 859 -35.46 9.50 6.13
CA GLN A 859 -35.48 8.20 6.83
C GLN A 859 -36.22 7.08 6.05
N PRO A 860 -35.93 6.86 4.74
CA PRO A 860 -36.63 5.84 3.96
C PRO A 860 -36.41 4.41 4.48
N VAL A 861 -35.27 4.10 5.11
CA VAL A 861 -34.90 2.74 5.54
C VAL A 861 -35.09 2.52 7.06
N PRO A 862 -35.32 1.26 7.51
CA PRO A 862 -35.63 0.95 8.90
C PRO A 862 -34.62 1.45 9.94
N VAL A 863 -33.31 1.29 9.71
CA VAL A 863 -32.28 1.69 10.68
C VAL A 863 -32.27 3.21 10.94
N TRP A 864 -32.57 4.02 9.92
CA TRP A 864 -32.65 5.47 10.07
C TRP A 864 -33.90 5.88 10.86
N ARG A 865 -35.03 5.20 10.65
CA ARG A 865 -36.26 5.41 11.45
C ARG A 865 -36.03 5.06 12.93
N ALA A 866 -35.30 3.98 13.19
CA ALA A 866 -34.97 3.56 14.56
C ALA A 866 -34.12 4.63 15.28
N HIS A 867 -33.10 5.20 14.63
CA HIS A 867 -32.34 6.31 15.19
C HIS A 867 -33.16 7.59 15.35
N ALA A 868 -34.06 7.90 14.42
CA ALA A 868 -34.94 9.05 14.52
C ALA A 868 -35.91 8.92 15.71
N ALA A 869 -36.45 7.71 15.97
CA ALA A 869 -37.26 7.43 17.15
C ALA A 869 -36.47 7.65 18.45
N MET A 870 -35.23 7.16 18.53
CA MET A 870 -34.35 7.46 19.68
C MET A 870 -34.08 8.96 19.85
N LEU A 871 -33.82 9.68 18.76
CA LEU A 871 -33.63 11.14 18.80
C LEU A 871 -34.87 11.84 19.35
N GLN A 872 -36.06 11.47 18.85
CA GLN A 872 -37.31 12.07 19.29
C GLN A 872 -37.54 11.84 20.79
N ALA A 873 -37.28 10.63 21.30
CA ALA A 873 -37.35 10.31 22.72
C ALA A 873 -36.36 11.13 23.57
N GLU A 874 -35.10 11.29 23.12
CA GLU A 874 -34.11 12.12 23.82
C GLU A 874 -34.48 13.61 23.84
N LEU A 875 -35.08 14.13 22.78
CA LEU A 875 -35.52 15.54 22.73
C LEU A 875 -36.62 15.83 23.75
N GLU A 876 -37.58 14.91 23.92
CA GLU A 876 -38.62 15.04 24.95
C GLU A 876 -38.01 14.94 26.36
N ARG A 877 -37.06 14.00 26.57
CA ARG A 877 -36.31 13.87 27.82
C ARG A 877 -35.50 15.12 28.16
N ALA A 878 -34.85 15.74 27.17
CA ALA A 878 -34.08 16.97 27.36
C ALA A 878 -34.94 18.17 27.81
N GLU A 879 -36.24 18.14 27.53
CA GLU A 879 -37.22 19.14 27.98
C GLU A 879 -37.97 18.72 29.25
N GLY A 880 -37.59 17.58 29.83
CA GLY A 880 -38.18 17.05 31.05
C GLY A 880 -39.54 16.38 30.89
N ARG A 881 -39.90 16.01 29.66
CA ARG A 881 -41.08 15.19 29.36
C ARG A 881 -40.63 13.78 29.01
N ASP A 882 -40.19 13.02 30.01
CA ASP A 882 -39.76 11.64 29.75
C ASP A 882 -40.98 10.77 29.38
N ARG A 883 -40.93 10.14 28.21
CA ARG A 883 -42.05 9.44 27.57
C ARG A 883 -41.69 7.98 27.31
N PRO A 884 -42.09 7.04 28.18
CA PRO A 884 -41.77 5.62 28.01
C PRO A 884 -42.26 5.02 26.69
N ASP A 885 -43.38 5.51 26.15
CA ASP A 885 -43.95 5.07 24.88
C ASP A 885 -43.04 5.34 23.67
N LEU A 886 -42.32 6.48 23.66
CA LEU A 886 -41.36 6.79 22.58
C LEU A 886 -40.13 5.89 22.64
N TRP A 887 -39.70 5.52 23.84
CA TRP A 887 -38.59 4.57 24.02
C TRP A 887 -38.98 3.13 23.68
N ALA A 888 -40.25 2.75 23.88
CA ALA A 888 -40.80 1.49 23.41
C ALA A 888 -40.77 1.44 21.87
N GLU A 889 -41.25 2.48 21.19
CA GLU A 889 -41.19 2.59 19.71
C GLU A 889 -39.76 2.47 19.18
N ALA A 890 -38.81 3.18 19.81
CA ALA A 890 -37.40 3.09 19.45
C ALA A 890 -36.82 1.68 19.65
N THR A 891 -37.20 1.01 20.74
CA THR A 891 -36.78 -0.36 21.04
C THR A 891 -37.32 -1.35 20.02
N ASP A 892 -38.61 -1.26 19.67
CA ASP A 892 -39.24 -2.11 18.67
C ASP A 892 -38.61 -1.91 17.28
N ALA A 893 -38.31 -0.65 16.93
CA ALA A 893 -37.66 -0.32 15.66
C ALA A 893 -36.24 -0.92 15.56
N PHE A 894 -35.50 -1.03 16.67
CA PHE A 894 -34.20 -1.70 16.70
C PHE A 894 -34.28 -3.22 16.88
N ALA A 895 -35.36 -3.75 17.45
CA ALA A 895 -35.48 -5.19 17.75
C ALA A 895 -35.47 -6.08 16.49
N VAL A 896 -35.89 -5.53 15.35
CA VAL A 896 -35.89 -6.21 14.04
C VAL A 896 -34.59 -6.00 13.26
N LEU A 897 -33.60 -5.32 13.86
CA LEU A 897 -32.30 -5.02 13.25
C LEU A 897 -31.19 -5.76 14.01
N ASP A 898 -30.16 -6.18 13.30
CA ASP A 898 -28.97 -6.80 13.90
C ASP A 898 -28.01 -5.76 14.51
N CYS A 899 -28.57 -4.82 15.31
CA CYS A 899 -27.86 -3.69 15.91
C CYS A 899 -27.92 -3.75 17.45
N PRO A 900 -27.21 -4.70 18.10
CA PRO A 900 -27.33 -4.95 19.54
C PRO A 900 -26.96 -3.75 20.42
N TYR A 901 -25.97 -2.94 20.01
CA TYR A 901 -25.52 -1.82 20.84
C TYR A 901 -26.54 -0.67 20.93
N PRO A 902 -27.07 -0.11 19.81
CA PRO A 902 -28.19 0.84 19.86
C PRO A 902 -29.44 0.28 20.57
N LEU A 903 -29.77 -1.00 20.35
CA LEU A 903 -30.91 -1.64 21.01
C LEU A 903 -30.76 -1.67 22.54
N ALA A 904 -29.57 -2.03 23.04
CA ALA A 904 -29.29 -2.00 24.48
C ALA A 904 -29.39 -0.59 25.07
N ARG A 905 -28.96 0.44 24.32
CA ARG A 905 -29.13 1.85 24.73
C ARG A 905 -30.59 2.26 24.79
N ALA A 906 -31.40 1.88 23.80
CA ALA A 906 -32.84 2.16 23.79
C ALA A 906 -33.55 1.50 24.97
N ARG A 907 -33.26 0.22 25.26
CA ARG A 907 -33.79 -0.51 26.43
C ARG A 907 -33.40 0.11 27.76
N HIS A 908 -32.12 0.51 27.90
CA HIS A 908 -31.64 1.22 29.10
C HIS A 908 -32.43 2.52 29.32
N ARG A 909 -32.60 3.32 28.27
CA ARG A 909 -33.35 4.58 28.35
C ARG A 909 -34.84 4.38 28.59
N TRP A 910 -35.43 3.34 28.02
CA TRP A 910 -36.81 2.96 28.30
C TRP A 910 -37.01 2.62 29.78
N ALA A 911 -36.12 1.81 30.35
CA ALA A 911 -36.14 1.50 31.77
C ALA A 911 -35.98 2.76 32.63
N GLU A 912 -35.10 3.69 32.25
CA GLU A 912 -34.95 4.99 32.94
C GLU A 912 -36.25 5.79 32.94
N ALA A 913 -36.96 5.83 31.81
CA ALA A 913 -38.21 6.56 31.66
C ALA A 913 -39.33 5.96 32.53
N LEU A 914 -39.45 4.63 32.59
CA LEU A 914 -40.43 3.92 33.44
C LEU A 914 -40.19 4.15 34.94
N LEU A 915 -38.93 4.34 35.33
CA LEU A 915 -38.53 4.56 36.72
C LEU A 915 -38.56 6.04 37.13
N THR A 916 -38.76 6.96 36.18
CA THR A 916 -38.81 8.40 36.46
C THR A 916 -40.20 8.75 37.01
N PRO A 917 -40.31 9.27 38.24
CA PRO A 917 -41.60 9.49 38.88
C PRO A 917 -42.38 10.63 38.22
N GLY A 918 -43.40 10.31 37.45
CA GLY A 918 -44.46 11.24 37.06
C GLY A 918 -45.51 11.32 38.16
N GLN A 919 -45.49 12.38 38.99
CA GLN A 919 -46.51 12.68 40.01
C GLN A 919 -46.87 11.52 40.99
N GLY A 920 -45.95 10.57 41.24
CA GLY A 920 -46.16 9.44 42.14
C GLY A 920 -45.04 8.39 42.06
N ALA A 921 -45.08 7.37 42.93
CA ALA A 921 -44.19 6.21 42.83
C ALA A 921 -44.55 5.38 41.56
N PRO A 922 -43.57 4.79 40.84
CA PRO A 922 -43.84 3.96 39.68
C PRO A 922 -44.79 2.81 40.01
N ALA A 923 -45.67 2.42 39.07
CA ALA A 923 -46.48 1.24 39.25
C ALA A 923 -45.58 -0.01 39.37
N GLN A 924 -46.02 -1.01 40.13
CA GLN A 924 -45.25 -2.26 40.30
C GLN A 924 -44.96 -2.94 38.95
N ALA A 925 -45.89 -2.86 37.99
CA ALA A 925 -45.72 -3.37 36.64
C ALA A 925 -44.60 -2.64 35.86
N ASP A 926 -44.51 -1.31 35.98
CA ASP A 926 -43.46 -0.52 35.32
C ASP A 926 -42.09 -0.85 35.90
N ARG A 927 -42.03 -1.09 37.22
CA ARG A 927 -40.81 -1.48 37.93
C ARG A 927 -40.33 -2.87 37.51
N GLU A 928 -41.24 -3.83 37.35
CA GLU A 928 -40.93 -5.18 36.84
C GLU A 928 -40.43 -5.12 35.40
N HIS A 929 -41.13 -4.36 34.54
CA HIS A 929 -40.73 -4.21 33.14
C HIS A 929 -39.37 -3.51 32.99
N ALA A 930 -39.12 -2.46 33.78
CA ALA A 930 -37.82 -1.81 33.82
C ALA A 930 -36.69 -2.78 34.24
N ALA A 931 -36.97 -3.69 35.18
CA ALA A 931 -35.99 -4.70 35.58
C ALA A 931 -35.62 -5.65 34.43
N GLU A 932 -36.62 -6.13 33.67
CA GLU A 932 -36.40 -6.97 32.49
C GLU A 932 -35.55 -6.27 31.43
N LEU A 933 -35.89 -5.01 31.12
CA LEU A 933 -35.16 -4.18 30.17
C LEU A 933 -33.71 -3.94 30.58
N LEU A 934 -33.45 -3.66 31.87
CA LEU A 934 -32.10 -3.48 32.39
C LEU A 934 -31.29 -4.77 32.35
N VAL A 935 -31.88 -5.92 32.65
CA VAL A 935 -31.20 -7.23 32.53
C VAL A 935 -30.81 -7.49 31.08
N GLN A 936 -31.71 -7.27 30.12
CA GLN A 936 -31.43 -7.44 28.70
C GLN A 936 -30.33 -6.49 28.21
N ALA A 937 -30.41 -5.20 28.58
CA ALA A 937 -29.41 -4.20 28.20
C ALA A 937 -28.04 -4.49 28.84
N HIS A 938 -28.01 -4.91 30.11
CA HIS A 938 -26.79 -5.23 30.85
C HIS A 938 -26.07 -6.43 30.24
N ALA A 939 -26.81 -7.49 29.90
CA ALA A 939 -26.24 -8.68 29.26
C ALA A 939 -25.55 -8.35 27.92
N VAL A 940 -26.15 -7.46 27.12
CA VAL A 940 -25.54 -6.98 25.87
C VAL A 940 -24.32 -6.10 26.15
N ALA A 941 -24.39 -5.18 27.12
CA ALA A 941 -23.28 -4.30 27.47
C ALA A 941 -22.05 -5.08 27.98
N GLU A 942 -22.27 -6.11 28.82
CA GLU A 942 -21.24 -7.06 29.26
C GLU A 942 -20.65 -7.85 28.09
N TRP A 943 -21.49 -8.43 27.23
CA TRP A 943 -21.04 -9.21 26.07
C TRP A 943 -20.16 -8.40 25.10
N LEU A 944 -20.53 -7.14 24.87
CA LEU A 944 -19.77 -6.25 23.98
C LEU A 944 -18.50 -5.69 24.64
N GLY A 945 -18.43 -5.64 25.97
CA GLY A 945 -17.44 -4.84 26.70
C GLY A 945 -17.74 -3.34 26.63
N ALA A 946 -19.01 -2.96 26.51
CA ALA A 946 -19.48 -1.58 26.45
C ALA A 946 -19.49 -0.94 27.86
N ARG A 947 -18.30 -0.73 28.44
CA ARG A 947 -18.13 -0.29 29.83
C ARG A 947 -18.98 0.93 30.21
N PRO A 948 -19.04 2.03 29.42
CA PRO A 948 -19.84 3.20 29.78
C PRO A 948 -21.33 2.88 29.93
N LEU A 949 -21.90 2.15 28.97
CA LEU A 949 -23.32 1.76 29.02
C LEU A 949 -23.60 0.82 30.18
N ARG A 950 -22.68 -0.12 30.43
CA ARG A 950 -22.79 -1.06 31.55
C ARG A 950 -22.83 -0.33 32.89
N GLU A 951 -21.91 0.61 33.11
CA GLU A 951 -21.82 1.41 34.34
C GLU A 951 -23.07 2.27 34.54
N GLU A 952 -23.64 2.84 33.47
CA GLU A 952 -24.92 3.58 33.51
C GLU A 952 -26.08 2.67 33.95
N ILE A 953 -26.17 1.45 33.38
CA ILE A 953 -27.21 0.47 33.72
C ILE A 953 -27.09 0.02 35.18
N GLU A 954 -25.88 -0.32 35.64
CA GLU A 954 -25.62 -0.71 37.04
C GLU A 954 -25.98 0.41 38.01
N LEU A 955 -25.64 1.65 37.68
CA LEU A 955 -26.00 2.81 38.49
C LEU A 955 -27.52 3.00 38.58
N LEU A 956 -28.24 2.90 37.47
CA LEU A 956 -29.70 3.02 37.45
C LEU A 956 -30.37 1.88 38.24
N ALA A 957 -29.90 0.65 38.06
CA ALA A 957 -30.40 -0.51 38.80
C ALA A 957 -30.19 -0.36 40.31
N ARG A 958 -28.99 0.08 40.76
CA ARG A 958 -28.69 0.37 42.17
C ARG A 958 -29.63 1.43 42.74
N ARG A 959 -29.82 2.55 42.03
CA ARG A 959 -30.75 3.62 42.45
C ARG A 959 -32.18 3.14 42.61
N ALA A 960 -32.64 2.37 41.63
CA ALA A 960 -33.99 1.83 41.62
C ALA A 960 -34.15 0.64 42.56
N ARG A 961 -33.07 0.10 43.16
CA ARG A 961 -33.06 -1.14 43.95
C ARG A 961 -33.60 -2.33 43.15
N LEU A 962 -33.20 -2.43 41.89
CA LEU A 962 -33.55 -3.52 40.99
C LEU A 962 -32.38 -4.51 40.88
N PRO A 963 -32.62 -5.82 40.98
CA PRO A 963 -31.56 -6.81 40.79
C PRO A 963 -31.19 -6.91 39.31
N LEU A 964 -29.89 -6.89 39.01
CA LEU A 964 -29.35 -7.36 37.73
C LEU A 964 -28.98 -8.84 37.92
N ALA A 965 -29.73 -9.76 37.31
CA ALA A 965 -29.42 -11.18 37.44
C ALA A 965 -28.06 -11.50 36.80
N SER A 966 -27.15 -12.13 37.55
CA SER A 966 -25.93 -12.71 37.01
C SER A 966 -26.30 -13.98 36.24
N ALA A 967 -26.44 -13.89 34.92
CA ALA A 967 -26.64 -15.05 34.06
C ALA A 967 -25.54 -15.09 32.99
N ALA A 968 -24.62 -16.03 33.15
CA ALA A 968 -23.56 -16.40 32.22
C ALA A 968 -24.09 -17.12 30.96
N THR A 969 -25.17 -16.62 30.35
CA THR A 969 -25.80 -17.25 29.19
C THR A 969 -25.87 -16.26 28.04
N ARG A 970 -25.25 -16.61 26.91
CA ARG A 970 -25.45 -15.90 25.62
C ARG A 970 -26.95 -15.64 25.43
N PRO A 971 -27.40 -14.39 25.19
CA PRO A 971 -28.77 -14.18 24.77
C PRO A 971 -28.98 -14.92 23.45
N ALA A 972 -29.94 -15.86 23.44
CA ALA A 972 -30.43 -16.44 22.20
C ALA A 972 -31.14 -15.33 21.43
N LEU A 973 -30.47 -14.78 20.42
CA LEU A 973 -31.15 -14.05 19.35
C LEU A 973 -32.09 -15.07 18.70
N ASP A 974 -33.39 -14.86 18.85
CA ASP A 974 -34.43 -15.77 18.40
C ASP A 974 -34.28 -16.03 16.89
N ALA A 975 -34.00 -17.28 16.55
CA ALA A 975 -33.67 -17.73 15.19
C ALA A 975 -34.92 -18.02 14.35
N SER A 976 -35.96 -17.18 14.47
CA SER A 976 -37.26 -17.40 13.83
C SER A 976 -37.52 -16.42 12.68
N LEU A 977 -36.69 -16.47 11.63
CA LEU A 977 -37.07 -16.08 10.26
C LEU A 977 -36.39 -17.04 9.25
N PRO A 978 -37.04 -17.36 8.11
CA PRO A 978 -36.70 -18.51 7.29
C PRO A 978 -35.38 -18.30 6.54
N ARG A 979 -34.39 -19.14 6.82
CA ARG A 979 -33.17 -19.25 6.02
C ARG A 979 -33.54 -19.75 4.61
N THR A 980 -33.26 -18.95 3.59
CA THR A 980 -33.17 -19.38 2.19
C THR A 980 -32.15 -20.53 2.08
N PRO A 981 -32.40 -21.57 1.27
CA PRO A 981 -31.57 -22.77 1.28
C PRO A 981 -30.19 -22.49 0.67
N ALA A 982 -29.15 -22.74 1.46
CA ALA A 982 -27.77 -22.74 1.00
C ALA A 982 -27.54 -23.84 -0.05
N LEU A 983 -26.78 -23.52 -1.11
CA LEU A 983 -26.27 -24.50 -2.06
C LEU A 983 -25.35 -25.53 -1.36
N PRO A 984 -25.32 -26.80 -1.81
CA PRO A 984 -24.58 -27.85 -1.14
C PRO A 984 -23.05 -27.68 -1.33
N PRO A 985 -22.23 -28.04 -0.32
CA PRO A 985 -20.78 -28.04 -0.44
C PRO A 985 -20.30 -29.20 -1.32
N ALA A 986 -19.31 -28.94 -2.17
CA ALA A 986 -18.60 -29.96 -2.95
C ALA A 986 -17.73 -30.86 -2.03
N PRO A 987 -17.56 -32.16 -2.34
CA PRO A 987 -16.93 -33.11 -1.44
C PRO A 987 -15.41 -33.19 -1.66
N GLY A 988 -14.65 -33.35 -0.57
CA GLY A 988 -13.32 -33.97 -0.63
C GLY A 988 -12.27 -33.44 0.33
N SER A 989 -12.14 -34.07 1.50
CA SER A 989 -10.87 -34.67 1.95
C SER A 989 -11.04 -35.23 3.37
N ARG A 990 -10.89 -36.56 3.48
CA ARG A 990 -10.72 -37.29 4.73
C ARG A 990 -9.22 -37.36 5.02
N THR A 991 -8.83 -37.18 6.28
CA THR A 991 -7.90 -38.06 7.05
C THR A 991 -7.88 -37.58 8.51
N GLN A 992 -8.36 -38.42 9.44
CA GLN A 992 -7.57 -39.14 10.49
C GLN A 992 -6.92 -38.19 11.52
N GLY A 993 -7.16 -38.26 12.83
CA GLY A 993 -7.50 -39.40 13.69
C GLY A 993 -6.36 -39.57 14.70
N SER A 994 -6.53 -39.13 15.95
CA SER A 994 -5.64 -39.46 17.07
C SER A 994 -6.43 -39.42 18.39
N ARG A 995 -6.31 -40.51 19.16
CA ARG A 995 -7.07 -40.86 20.37
C ARG A 995 -6.27 -40.53 21.63
N GLY A 996 -6.91 -39.82 22.58
CA GLY A 996 -6.91 -39.96 24.06
C GLY A 996 -5.61 -39.96 24.87
N PRO A 997 -5.64 -40.07 26.22
CA PRO A 997 -6.77 -40.05 27.17
C PRO A 997 -6.62 -38.96 28.27
N GLY A 998 -7.64 -38.62 29.05
CA GLY A 998 -7.76 -39.21 30.40
C GLY A 998 -8.21 -38.16 31.43
N SER A 999 -9.34 -38.47 32.06
CA SER A 999 -10.06 -37.78 33.13
C SER A 999 -9.27 -37.60 34.43
N GLN A 1000 -9.57 -36.53 35.19
CA GLN A 1000 -9.75 -36.60 36.64
C GLN A 1000 -10.50 -35.36 37.19
N THR A 1001 -11.71 -35.60 37.68
CA THR A 1001 -12.44 -34.79 38.67
C THR A 1001 -11.84 -35.01 40.06
N PRO A 1002 -11.91 -33.99 40.93
CA PRO A 1002 -12.78 -34.09 42.11
C PRO A 1002 -13.48 -32.73 42.34
N GLY A 1003 -14.58 -32.55 43.07
CA GLY A 1003 -15.36 -33.38 43.96
C GLY A 1003 -16.44 -32.44 44.50
N SER A 1004 -17.68 -32.91 44.50
CA SER A 1004 -18.87 -32.19 44.97
C SER A 1004 -18.80 -31.87 46.46
N GLN A 1005 -19.06 -30.61 46.85
CA GLN A 1005 -19.52 -30.26 48.19
C GLN A 1005 -20.89 -29.57 48.12
N THR A 1006 -21.76 -30.01 49.02
CA THR A 1006 -23.17 -29.65 49.24
C THR A 1006 -23.38 -28.18 49.63
N PRO A 1007 -24.61 -27.64 49.46
CA PRO A 1007 -24.90 -26.21 49.54
C PRO A 1007 -25.04 -25.73 50.99
N GLY A 1008 -24.26 -24.71 51.35
CA GLY A 1008 -24.42 -23.96 52.58
C GLY A 1008 -25.51 -22.88 52.45
N SER A 1009 -26.28 -22.72 53.52
CA SER A 1009 -27.40 -21.80 53.72
C SER A 1009 -27.11 -20.32 53.38
N PRO A 1010 -28.16 -19.50 53.14
CA PRO A 1010 -28.01 -18.15 52.59
C PRO A 1010 -27.38 -17.20 53.60
N VAL A 1011 -26.31 -16.53 53.17
CA VAL A 1011 -25.73 -15.37 53.87
C VAL A 1011 -26.71 -14.19 53.67
N PRO A 1012 -27.07 -13.45 54.73
CA PRO A 1012 -27.98 -12.32 54.61
C PRO A 1012 -27.34 -11.22 53.76
N ALA A 1013 -28.16 -10.61 52.90
CA ALA A 1013 -27.79 -9.48 52.06
C ALA A 1013 -27.14 -8.37 52.91
N ALA A 1014 -25.89 -8.05 52.59
CA ALA A 1014 -25.23 -6.87 53.12
C ALA A 1014 -25.97 -5.62 52.64
N GLU A 1015 -26.22 -4.68 53.54
CA GLU A 1015 -26.76 -3.36 53.19
C GLU A 1015 -25.82 -2.66 52.20
N PRO A 1016 -26.34 -1.95 51.18
CA PRO A 1016 -25.51 -1.30 50.18
C PRO A 1016 -24.71 -0.13 50.77
N ALA A 1017 -23.39 -0.15 50.54
CA ALA A 1017 -22.53 0.99 50.79
C ALA A 1017 -22.93 2.17 49.89
N ASP A 1018 -22.78 3.39 50.42
CA ASP A 1018 -23.05 4.63 49.69
C ASP A 1018 -22.16 4.70 48.42
N PRO A 1019 -22.68 5.02 47.21
CA PRO A 1019 -21.87 5.15 45.99
C PRO A 1019 -20.69 6.13 46.13
N ALA A 1020 -20.79 7.11 47.01
CA ALA A 1020 -19.69 8.01 47.31
C ALA A 1020 -18.64 7.40 48.24
N GLU A 1021 -18.97 6.40 49.06
CA GLU A 1021 -18.03 5.60 49.85
C GLU A 1021 -17.17 4.66 48.97
N GLU A 1022 -17.75 4.06 47.93
CA GLU A 1022 -17.00 3.23 46.96
C GLU A 1022 -15.97 4.04 46.15
N LEU A 1023 -16.25 5.31 45.87
CA LEU A 1023 -15.31 6.26 45.26
C LEU A 1023 -14.32 6.88 46.27
N GLY A 1024 -14.36 6.44 47.53
CA GLY A 1024 -13.51 6.94 48.62
C GLY A 1024 -13.75 8.41 48.96
N LEU A 1025 -14.90 8.99 48.61
CA LEU A 1025 -15.25 10.38 48.93
C LEU A 1025 -15.72 10.48 50.38
N THR A 1026 -14.97 11.24 51.17
CA THR A 1026 -15.35 11.56 52.55
C THR A 1026 -16.64 12.41 52.56
N PRO A 1027 -17.41 12.40 53.66
CA PRO A 1027 -18.60 13.26 53.79
C PRO A 1027 -18.31 14.73 53.47
N ARG A 1028 -17.11 15.20 53.84
CA ARG A 1028 -16.68 16.57 53.58
C ARG A 1028 -16.35 16.84 52.12
N GLU A 1029 -15.76 15.87 51.43
CA GLU A 1029 -15.55 15.95 49.97
C GLU A 1029 -16.87 15.89 49.22
N ARG A 1030 -17.91 15.21 49.72
CA ARG A 1030 -19.25 15.26 49.14
C ARG A 1030 -19.89 16.64 49.27
N ASP A 1031 -19.75 17.29 50.43
CA ASP A 1031 -20.18 18.68 50.61
C ASP A 1031 -19.51 19.62 49.61
N VAL A 1032 -18.19 19.48 49.44
CA VAL A 1032 -17.41 20.27 48.49
C VAL A 1032 -17.81 19.93 47.05
N LEU A 1033 -17.98 18.64 46.72
CA LEU A 1033 -18.39 18.19 45.38
C LEU A 1033 -19.78 18.72 45.01
N ARG A 1034 -20.73 18.79 45.95
CA ARG A 1034 -22.04 19.41 45.73
C ARG A 1034 -21.90 20.87 45.32
N LEU A 1035 -21.05 21.63 46.00
CA LEU A 1035 -20.84 23.05 45.69
C LEU A 1035 -20.01 23.25 44.41
N VAL A 1036 -19.08 22.35 44.10
CA VAL A 1036 -18.40 22.30 42.79
C VAL A 1036 -19.41 22.04 41.68
N ALA A 1037 -20.34 21.09 41.90
CA ALA A 1037 -21.41 20.74 40.97
C ALA A 1037 -22.45 21.86 40.80
N ALA A 1038 -22.60 22.74 41.80
CA ALA A 1038 -23.39 23.98 41.73
C ALA A 1038 -22.62 25.17 41.12
N GLY A 1039 -21.39 24.97 40.63
CA GLY A 1039 -20.59 26.01 39.97
C GLY A 1039 -19.92 27.01 40.92
N ARG A 1040 -19.84 26.73 42.21
CA ARG A 1040 -19.21 27.64 43.20
C ARG A 1040 -17.67 27.65 43.05
N SER A 1041 -17.07 28.82 43.19
CA SER A 1041 -15.62 29.02 43.28
C SER A 1041 -15.06 28.54 44.64
N ASN A 1042 -13.74 28.30 44.76
CA ASN A 1042 -13.13 27.93 46.04
C ASN A 1042 -13.43 28.92 47.17
N ARG A 1043 -13.56 30.22 46.85
CA ARG A 1043 -13.93 31.25 47.82
C ARG A 1043 -15.37 31.08 48.30
N GLN A 1044 -16.30 30.86 47.39
CA GLN A 1044 -17.72 30.63 47.72
C GLN A 1044 -17.92 29.33 48.49
N ILE A 1045 -17.21 28.25 48.11
CA ILE A 1045 -17.20 26.98 48.86
C ILE A 1045 -16.68 27.18 50.28
N ALA A 1046 -15.60 27.95 50.42
CA ALA A 1046 -15.01 28.28 51.71
C ALA A 1046 -15.96 29.08 52.61
N GLU A 1047 -16.65 30.07 52.05
CA GLU A 1047 -17.66 30.87 52.74
C GLU A 1047 -18.87 30.00 53.16
N GLU A 1048 -19.37 29.15 52.26
CA GLU A 1048 -20.58 28.34 52.49
C GLU A 1048 -20.36 27.15 53.44
N LEU A 1049 -19.15 26.57 53.44
CA LEU A 1049 -18.79 25.46 54.34
C LEU A 1049 -18.03 25.91 55.59
N PHE A 1050 -17.79 27.21 55.79
CA PHE A 1050 -17.00 27.76 56.89
C PHE A 1050 -15.58 27.15 56.98
N ILE A 1051 -14.88 27.06 55.84
CA ILE A 1051 -13.48 26.58 55.74
C ILE A 1051 -12.60 27.62 55.05
N SER A 1052 -11.27 27.46 55.05
CA SER A 1052 -10.40 28.37 54.29
C SER A 1052 -10.45 28.09 52.77
N PRO A 1053 -10.26 29.11 51.90
CA PRO A 1053 -10.13 28.89 50.45
C PRO A 1053 -9.03 27.89 50.06
N LYS A 1054 -7.94 27.82 50.86
CA LYS A 1054 -6.86 26.83 50.71
C LYS A 1054 -7.38 25.41 50.97
N THR A 1055 -8.17 25.23 52.03
CA THR A 1055 -8.79 23.94 52.39
C THR A 1055 -9.81 23.49 51.33
N ALA A 1056 -10.65 24.40 50.83
CA ALA A 1056 -11.56 24.12 49.72
C ALA A 1056 -10.79 23.67 48.46
N SER A 1057 -9.67 24.32 48.15
CA SER A 1057 -8.82 23.91 47.02
C SER A 1057 -8.24 22.51 47.18
N VAL A 1058 -7.79 22.13 48.38
CA VAL A 1058 -7.27 20.78 48.66
C VAL A 1058 -8.35 19.72 48.49
N HIS A 1059 -9.55 19.96 49.03
CA HIS A 1059 -10.68 19.05 48.83
C HIS A 1059 -11.03 18.90 47.36
N VAL A 1060 -11.06 19.99 46.60
CA VAL A 1060 -11.29 19.93 45.15
C VAL A 1060 -10.21 19.09 44.46
N SER A 1061 -8.93 19.31 44.73
CA SER A 1061 -7.85 18.51 44.14
C SER A 1061 -7.97 17.00 44.48
N ASN A 1062 -8.33 16.66 45.72
CA ASN A 1062 -8.55 15.28 46.12
C ASN A 1062 -9.76 14.66 45.42
N ILE A 1063 -10.84 15.42 45.25
CA ILE A 1063 -12.02 14.99 44.50
C ILE A 1063 -11.67 14.75 43.02
N LEU A 1064 -10.90 15.64 42.39
CA LEU A 1064 -10.45 15.46 41.01
C LEU A 1064 -9.65 14.15 40.85
N ALA A 1065 -8.73 13.89 41.77
CA ALA A 1065 -7.93 12.66 41.78
C ALA A 1065 -8.80 11.41 41.99
N LYS A 1066 -9.73 11.43 42.96
CA LYS A 1066 -10.63 10.30 43.26
C LYS A 1066 -11.63 10.00 42.15
N LEU A 1067 -12.06 11.03 41.41
CA LEU A 1067 -12.97 10.90 40.28
C LEU A 1067 -12.23 10.63 38.95
N GLY A 1068 -10.90 10.67 38.93
CA GLY A 1068 -10.10 10.45 37.71
C GLY A 1068 -10.29 11.54 36.65
N VAL A 1069 -10.56 12.78 37.06
CA VAL A 1069 -10.89 13.91 36.17
C VAL A 1069 -9.86 15.02 36.27
N SER A 1070 -9.70 15.78 35.19
CA SER A 1070 -8.66 16.81 35.07
C SER A 1070 -9.13 18.21 35.52
N GLY A 1071 -10.44 18.42 35.64
CA GLY A 1071 -10.99 19.74 35.94
C GLY A 1071 -12.35 19.72 36.67
N ARG A 1072 -12.69 20.88 37.26
CA ARG A 1072 -13.93 21.05 38.06
C ARG A 1072 -15.20 20.82 37.25
N GLY A 1073 -15.19 21.22 35.96
CA GLY A 1073 -16.32 20.99 35.06
C GLY A 1073 -16.55 19.50 34.80
N GLU A 1074 -15.47 18.74 34.58
CA GLU A 1074 -15.54 17.28 34.45
C GLU A 1074 -16.00 16.62 35.76
N ALA A 1075 -15.51 17.09 36.90
CA ALA A 1075 -15.96 16.61 38.22
C ALA A 1075 -17.44 16.86 38.47
N ALA A 1076 -17.94 18.05 38.13
CA ALA A 1076 -19.36 18.38 38.20
C ALA A 1076 -20.18 17.50 37.26
N ALA A 1077 -19.73 17.31 36.02
CA ALA A 1077 -20.40 16.46 35.05
C ALA A 1077 -20.41 14.98 35.48
N VAL A 1078 -19.32 14.47 36.04
CA VAL A 1078 -19.25 13.12 36.62
C VAL A 1078 -20.16 13.02 37.84
N ALA A 1079 -20.14 14.01 38.73
CA ALA A 1079 -21.03 14.04 39.89
C ALA A 1079 -22.51 14.01 39.50
N HIS A 1080 -22.92 14.74 38.47
CA HIS A 1080 -24.29 14.75 37.99
C HIS A 1080 -24.65 13.53 37.13
N ARG A 1081 -23.78 13.08 36.24
CA ARG A 1081 -23.96 11.84 35.45
C ARG A 1081 -24.11 10.64 36.37
N LEU A 1082 -23.23 10.55 37.38
CA LEU A 1082 -23.29 9.53 38.42
C LEU A 1082 -24.30 9.89 39.52
N ARG A 1083 -25.12 10.95 39.36
CA ARG A 1083 -25.95 11.67 40.37
C ARG A 1083 -25.51 11.50 41.83
N LEU A 1084 -24.24 11.74 42.11
CA LEU A 1084 -23.61 11.78 43.44
C LEU A 1084 -24.11 12.96 44.30
N VAL A 1085 -24.92 13.85 43.72
CA VAL A 1085 -25.39 15.10 44.32
C VAL A 1085 -26.92 15.21 44.37
N ASP A 1086 -27.67 14.27 43.77
CA ASP A 1086 -29.13 14.27 43.76
C ASP A 1086 -29.67 13.40 44.90
N GLY A 1087 -30.10 14.03 46.00
CA GLY A 1087 -30.69 13.32 47.14
C GLY A 1087 -30.91 14.12 48.43
N LEU A 1088 -30.61 15.42 48.49
CA LEU A 1088 -30.76 16.24 49.71
C LEU A 1088 -31.45 17.59 49.49
N THR A 1089 -32.08 17.83 48.34
CA THR A 1089 -32.75 19.12 48.05
C THR A 1089 -34.08 19.34 48.78
N ASP A 1090 -34.64 18.35 49.46
CA ASP A 1090 -35.90 18.49 50.22
C ASP A 1090 -35.72 18.78 51.73
N GLY A 1091 -34.49 18.98 52.22
CA GLY A 1091 -34.22 19.16 53.65
C GLY A 1091 -34.09 20.60 54.17
N ALA A 1092 -33.98 21.61 53.31
CA ALA A 1092 -33.56 22.95 53.70
C ALA A 1092 -34.68 24.01 53.77
N ALA A 1093 -35.93 23.59 54.01
CA ALA A 1093 -37.05 24.49 54.33
C ALA A 1093 -37.61 24.29 55.76
N ALA A 1094 -36.95 23.49 56.60
CA ALA A 1094 -37.31 23.35 58.01
C ALA A 1094 -36.05 23.23 58.89
N ARG A 1095 -35.39 24.37 59.12
CA ARG A 1095 -34.77 24.76 60.40
C ARG A 1095 -34.32 26.22 60.35
#